data_AF-A0A973PTB7-F1
#
_entry.id   AF-A0A973PTB7-F1
#
_cell.length_a   1.000
_cell.length_b   1.000
_cell.length_c   1.000
_cell.angle_alpha   90.00
_cell.angle_beta   90.00
_cell.angle_gamma   90.00
#
_symmetry.space_group_name_H-M   'P 1'
#
loop_
_entity.id
_entity.type
_entity.pdbx_description
1 polymer ?
#
loop_
_entity_poly.entity_id
_entity_poly.type
_entity_poly.pdbx_seq_one_letter_code
_entity_poly.pdbx_strand_id
1 'polypeptide(L)'
;SRGKPPEIQRLVISPSPRTHSPYGSRMGDHTIAWQVHLDAMKAAMQGKTLAQAVELLRGMQKDAQSWMTDDESDVAKLVRSLPDQEQRIPLLEDSAFMTQQFLAMAGSKVDTSPEEAAQNFGSAVAHHLAFVNYLPYRTVRNPSVRGSIGSGEGRHRAVVIAFERECLDYARKLAAWKEGDPKPVKPAGDAAALRTALWGLFAFEAALRESGLVYILKPGTIQQLKDDKQQLDVLSEAVVNLYTGSRSTTLFPEVITARAKAVYNRYSSPKDNEDIFHAAMAIKNAVAAHANLGEDTAAQRRKEGLRLQRIIGKDLGAAASAIQDAEEAADKAPATVAAIMIDLLHEHQVLTLRAYPCSVVTSGFMAPSAVDAAVNAFKSAARDLYPGADFAAENFAKVIELIKRDYPKLDVPAQATPVAWVDDAANDPLVVTHQVGQPLIVNGRPPAPPAVAGMGCHTTAWVIQWNALSRSLQSLQNTRVAMTTLEQAVKADLESAVMKLDVYLPLDQLEGGQLGLLFEQAQAVVDAPSVGEAATAYLTFRNLLPFATVDEGDRGGHGESMTAGLWDTFDRKALMVAGDLVAASFSPPHATYGKRLSDVASTLDKALKDEESEWITVAMVRDAVTASIARLRRLGRTVRRTPPVNVATTIVSTREAEHQRLFTRAHS
;
A
#
# COMPACT_ATOMS: atom_id res chain seq x y z
N SER A 1 27.06 35.71 -2.81
CA SER A 1 25.81 35.31 -3.48
C SER A 1 25.21 34.17 -2.67
N ARG A 2 24.02 34.32 -2.08
CA ARG A 2 23.34 33.17 -1.46
C ARG A 2 22.77 32.35 -2.62
N GLY A 3 23.19 31.09 -2.75
CA GLY A 3 22.66 30.18 -3.76
C GLY A 3 21.15 30.03 -3.63
N LYS A 4 20.46 29.67 -4.72
CA LYS A 4 19.03 29.32 -4.67
C LYS A 4 18.83 28.22 -3.63
N PRO A 5 17.85 28.33 -2.71
CA PRO A 5 17.59 27.28 -1.72
C PRO A 5 17.32 25.94 -2.43
N PRO A 6 17.73 24.80 -1.84
CA PRO A 6 17.46 23.50 -2.42
C PRO A 6 15.95 23.26 -2.52
N GLU A 7 15.53 22.70 -3.65
CA GLU A 7 14.15 22.31 -3.92
C GLU A 7 13.98 20.81 -3.65
N ILE A 8 12.79 20.41 -3.19
CA ILE A 8 12.40 19.02 -3.02
C ILE A 8 12.35 18.39 -4.41
N GLN A 9 13.38 17.61 -4.75
CA GLN A 9 13.40 16.81 -5.98
C GLN A 9 12.41 15.66 -5.91
N ARG A 10 12.29 15.06 -4.71
CA ARG A 10 11.51 13.86 -4.46
C ARG A 10 10.99 13.82 -3.03
N LEU A 11 9.69 13.51 -2.89
CA LEU A 11 9.09 13.12 -1.62
C LEU A 11 8.87 11.61 -1.62
N VAL A 12 9.47 10.91 -0.66
CA VAL A 12 9.33 9.47 -0.54
C VAL A 12 8.37 9.15 0.59
N ILE A 13 7.25 8.50 0.25
CA ILE A 13 6.25 8.05 1.21
C ILE A 13 6.14 6.55 1.04
N SER A 14 6.31 5.82 2.14
CA SER A 14 6.18 4.38 2.10
C SER A 14 4.73 3.95 1.83
N PRO A 15 4.50 2.95 0.96
CA PRO A 15 3.20 2.31 0.83
C PRO A 15 2.89 1.26 1.93
N SER A 16 3.88 0.85 2.74
CA SER A 16 3.79 -0.34 3.62
C SER A 16 3.27 -0.11 5.05
N PRO A 17 3.68 0.90 5.84
CA PRO A 17 2.94 1.32 7.01
C PRO A 17 1.80 2.14 6.46
N ARG A 18 0.70 1.44 6.18
CA ARG A 18 -0.58 2.13 6.04
C ARG A 18 -0.80 2.89 7.34
N THR A 19 -1.31 4.11 7.23
CA THR A 19 -1.82 4.85 8.37
C THR A 19 -2.68 3.90 9.21
N HIS A 20 -2.52 3.94 10.53
CA HIS A 20 -3.26 3.04 11.41
C HIS A 20 -4.75 3.11 11.06
N SER A 21 -5.43 1.98 11.12
CA SER A 21 -6.85 1.96 10.82
C SER A 21 -7.61 2.73 11.91
N PRO A 22 -8.63 3.53 11.57
CA PRO A 22 -9.55 4.08 12.57
C PRO A 22 -10.26 2.97 13.38
N TYR A 23 -10.23 1.73 12.89
CA TYR A 23 -10.85 0.55 13.51
C TYR A 23 -9.83 -0.32 14.30
N GLY A 24 -8.72 0.27 14.75
CA GLY A 24 -7.70 -0.42 15.54
C GLY A 24 -6.94 -1.47 14.73
N SER A 25 -7.03 -2.75 15.14
CA SER A 25 -6.33 -3.85 14.47
C SER A 25 -7.03 -4.37 13.20
N ARG A 26 -8.26 -3.89 12.91
CA ARG A 26 -9.01 -4.28 11.71
C ARG A 26 -8.69 -3.33 10.56
N MET A 27 -8.41 -3.88 9.38
CA MET A 27 -8.22 -3.08 8.17
C MET A 27 -9.56 -2.52 7.67
N GLY A 28 -9.55 -1.24 7.25
CA GLY A 28 -10.67 -0.63 6.53
C GLY A 28 -10.45 -0.60 5.02
N ASP A 29 -11.50 -0.23 4.28
CA ASP A 29 -11.44 0.11 2.87
C ASP A 29 -11.25 1.60 2.70
N HIS A 30 -10.29 2.01 1.89
CA HIS A 30 -10.21 3.40 1.46
C HIS A 30 -11.21 3.62 0.33
N THR A 31 -12.04 4.67 0.44
CA THR A 31 -13.01 5.04 -0.60
C THR A 31 -12.34 5.69 -1.81
N ILE A 32 -11.17 6.31 -1.61
CA ILE A 32 -10.25 6.73 -2.65
C ILE A 32 -8.99 5.88 -2.51
N ALA A 33 -8.47 5.37 -3.62
CA ALA A 33 -7.21 4.65 -3.64
C ALA A 33 -6.13 5.42 -2.86
N TRP A 34 -5.52 4.77 -1.87
CA TRP A 34 -4.57 5.43 -0.96
C TRP A 34 -3.39 6.03 -1.73
N GLN A 35 -2.96 5.37 -2.82
CA GLN A 35 -1.90 5.89 -3.66
C GLN A 35 -2.25 7.23 -4.31
N VAL A 36 -3.52 7.55 -4.55
CA VAL A 36 -3.91 8.87 -5.10
C VAL A 36 -3.62 9.98 -4.10
N HIS A 37 -3.85 9.75 -2.80
CA HIS A 37 -3.47 10.72 -1.76
C HIS A 37 -1.94 10.89 -1.72
N LEU A 38 -1.19 9.79 -1.78
CA LEU A 38 0.28 9.83 -1.76
C LEU A 38 0.84 10.54 -2.99
N ASP A 39 0.30 10.23 -4.17
CA ASP A 39 0.70 10.80 -5.45
C ASP A 39 0.34 12.29 -5.53
N ALA A 40 -0.83 12.70 -5.03
CA ALA A 40 -1.22 14.10 -4.92
C ALA A 40 -0.30 14.87 -3.96
N MET A 41 0.14 14.24 -2.87
CA MET A 41 1.12 14.83 -1.95
C MET A 41 2.51 14.96 -2.60
N LYS A 42 2.98 13.93 -3.30
CA LYS A 42 4.25 13.97 -4.07
C LYS A 42 4.21 15.09 -5.12
N ALA A 43 3.12 15.18 -5.88
CA ALA A 43 2.90 16.22 -6.87
C ALA A 43 2.89 17.63 -6.24
N ALA A 44 2.25 17.77 -5.08
CA ALA A 44 2.17 19.04 -4.37
C ALA A 44 3.54 19.54 -3.90
N MET A 45 4.42 18.63 -3.45
CA MET A 45 5.67 19.02 -2.79
C MET A 45 6.86 19.16 -3.75
N GLN A 46 6.83 18.50 -4.90
CA GLN A 46 7.96 18.53 -5.82
C GLN A 46 8.24 19.95 -6.37
N GLY A 47 9.52 20.30 -6.47
CA GLY A 47 9.99 21.59 -6.97
C GLY A 47 9.81 22.75 -5.98
N LYS A 48 9.24 22.49 -4.79
CA LYS A 48 9.14 23.49 -3.72
C LYS A 48 10.40 23.47 -2.86
N THR A 49 10.82 24.62 -2.36
CA THR A 49 11.79 24.66 -1.26
C THR A 49 11.18 24.08 0.00
N LEU A 50 12.00 23.66 0.97
CA LEU A 50 11.48 23.12 2.23
C LEU A 50 10.56 24.12 2.96
N ALA A 51 10.89 25.42 2.95
CA ALA A 51 10.03 26.47 3.50
C ALA A 51 8.66 26.52 2.80
N GLN A 52 8.65 26.50 1.46
CA GLN A 52 7.41 26.51 0.68
C GLN A 52 6.57 25.25 0.92
N ALA A 53 7.22 24.10 1.07
CA ALA A 53 6.55 22.84 1.35
C ALA A 53 5.92 22.83 2.76
N VAL A 54 6.62 23.36 3.77
CA VAL A 54 6.09 23.56 5.13
C VAL A 54 4.84 24.44 5.11
N GLU A 55 4.88 25.60 4.43
CA GLU A 55 3.71 26.48 4.34
C GLU A 55 2.56 25.87 3.55
N LEU A 56 2.86 25.15 2.46
CA LEU A 56 1.82 24.44 1.70
C LEU A 56 1.12 23.38 2.56
N LEU A 57 1.88 22.54 3.26
CA LEU A 57 1.32 21.49 4.11
C LEU A 57 0.54 22.09 5.28
N ARG A 58 0.98 23.24 5.82
CA ARG A 58 0.21 24.00 6.82
C ARG A 58 -1.14 24.46 6.27
N GLY A 59 -1.17 24.97 5.04
CA GLY A 59 -2.41 25.32 4.35
C GLY A 59 -3.34 24.12 4.18
N MET A 60 -2.80 23.01 3.64
CA MET A 60 -3.56 21.77 3.45
C MET A 60 -4.14 21.22 4.77
N GLN A 61 -3.35 21.22 5.85
CA GLN A 61 -3.83 20.80 7.17
C GLN A 61 -4.90 21.76 7.72
N LYS A 62 -4.72 23.08 7.56
CA LYS A 62 -5.70 24.08 8.00
C LYS A 62 -7.05 23.88 7.29
N ASP A 63 -7.03 23.65 5.98
CA ASP A 63 -8.23 23.41 5.20
C ASP A 63 -8.92 22.10 5.64
N ALA A 64 -8.14 21.02 5.79
CA ALA A 64 -8.64 19.71 6.20
C ALA A 64 -9.23 19.70 7.62
N GLN A 65 -8.72 20.52 8.54
CA GLN A 65 -9.20 20.60 9.94
C GLN A 65 -10.21 21.73 10.19
N SER A 66 -10.58 22.49 9.15
CA SER A 66 -11.48 23.66 9.29
C SER A 66 -12.80 23.31 9.99
N TRP A 67 -13.32 22.10 9.74
CA TRP A 67 -14.52 21.56 10.37
C TRP A 67 -14.42 21.43 11.89
N MET A 68 -13.22 21.24 12.44
CA MET A 68 -13.01 21.09 13.89
C MET A 68 -13.31 22.39 14.66
N THR A 69 -13.39 23.52 13.96
CA THR A 69 -13.72 24.83 14.52
C THR A 69 -15.12 25.33 14.13
N ASP A 70 -15.82 24.57 13.28
CA ASP A 70 -17.16 24.88 12.79
C ASP A 70 -18.05 23.64 12.97
N ASP A 71 -18.71 23.57 14.13
CA ASP A 71 -19.64 22.49 14.45
C ASP A 71 -20.75 22.36 13.39
N GLU A 72 -21.12 23.43 12.69
CA GLU A 72 -22.17 23.41 11.69
C GLU A 72 -21.70 23.01 10.29
N SER A 73 -20.40 22.80 10.10
CA SER A 73 -19.85 22.30 8.84
C SER A 73 -20.40 20.91 8.50
N ASP A 74 -20.52 20.62 7.21
CA ASP A 74 -21.01 19.32 6.73
C ASP A 74 -20.11 18.18 7.20
N VAL A 75 -18.80 18.38 7.24
CA VAL A 75 -17.84 17.39 7.74
C VAL A 75 -18.03 17.14 9.24
N ALA A 76 -18.23 18.17 10.07
CA ALA A 76 -18.50 17.99 11.50
C ALA A 76 -19.81 17.21 11.74
N LYS A 77 -20.84 17.46 10.94
CA LYS A 77 -22.09 16.68 10.96
C LYS A 77 -21.84 15.22 10.56
N LEU A 78 -21.03 14.98 9.53
CA LEU A 78 -20.65 13.63 9.13
C LEU A 78 -19.85 12.90 10.22
N VAL A 79 -18.85 13.54 10.84
CA VAL A 79 -18.09 12.97 11.98
C VAL A 79 -19.05 12.54 13.09
N ARG A 80 -19.98 13.41 13.48
CA ARG A 80 -20.95 13.13 14.55
C ARG A 80 -21.95 12.02 14.22
N SER A 81 -22.14 11.73 12.94
CA SER A 81 -22.99 10.64 12.47
C SER A 81 -22.28 9.28 12.44
N LEU A 82 -20.96 9.24 12.65
CA LEU A 82 -20.21 7.99 12.56
C LEU A 82 -20.45 7.10 13.79
N PRO A 83 -20.65 5.79 13.60
CA PRO A 83 -20.82 4.85 14.70
C PRO A 83 -19.53 4.67 15.53
N ASP A 84 -18.37 5.05 15.00
CA ASP A 84 -17.05 4.99 15.65
C ASP A 84 -16.52 6.38 16.07
N GLN A 85 -17.37 7.42 16.14
CA GLN A 85 -16.92 8.79 16.43
C GLN A 85 -16.11 8.91 17.73
N GLU A 86 -16.49 8.20 18.80
CA GLU A 86 -15.79 8.25 20.10
C GLU A 86 -14.35 7.75 20.01
N GLN A 87 -14.09 6.78 19.13
CA GLN A 87 -12.73 6.28 18.87
C GLN A 87 -11.98 7.19 17.87
N ARG A 88 -12.69 7.74 16.89
CA ARG A 88 -12.12 8.45 15.75
C ARG A 88 -11.72 9.89 16.07
N ILE A 89 -12.49 10.60 16.90
CA ILE A 89 -12.21 11.99 17.28
C ILE A 89 -10.84 12.13 17.95
N PRO A 90 -10.45 11.32 18.95
CA PRO A 90 -9.11 11.40 19.55
C PRO A 90 -7.97 11.20 18.53
N LEU A 91 -8.16 10.32 17.54
CA LEU A 91 -7.17 10.07 16.48
C LEU A 91 -7.01 11.26 15.54
N LEU A 92 -8.12 11.95 15.23
CA LEU A 92 -8.13 13.18 14.45
C LEU A 92 -7.43 14.32 15.21
N GLU A 93 -7.76 14.50 16.49
CA GLU A 93 -7.16 15.53 17.35
C GLU A 93 -5.65 15.32 17.51
N ASP A 94 -5.22 14.09 17.81
CA ASP A 94 -3.80 13.74 17.94
C ASP A 94 -3.04 13.98 16.62
N SER A 95 -3.58 13.50 15.50
CA SER A 95 -2.93 13.67 14.19
C SER A 95 -2.84 15.15 13.78
N ALA A 96 -3.88 15.95 14.06
CA ALA A 96 -3.86 17.39 13.82
C ALA A 96 -2.80 18.09 14.68
N PHE A 97 -2.76 17.78 15.98
CA PHE A 97 -1.79 18.33 16.92
C PHE A 97 -0.35 17.98 16.49
N MET A 98 -0.06 16.71 16.24
CA MET A 98 1.27 16.25 15.85
C MET A 98 1.72 16.86 14.52
N THR A 99 0.81 16.99 13.54
CA THR A 99 1.11 17.68 12.27
C THR A 99 1.55 19.13 12.52
N GLN A 100 0.80 19.88 13.33
CA GLN A 100 1.12 21.27 13.64
C GLN A 100 2.43 21.40 14.42
N GLN A 101 2.67 20.51 15.39
CA GLN A 101 3.91 20.48 16.17
C GLN A 101 5.12 20.26 15.26
N PHE A 102 5.09 19.24 14.40
CA PHE A 102 6.20 18.95 13.49
C PHE A 102 6.39 20.02 12.42
N LEU A 103 5.31 20.66 11.94
CA LEU A 103 5.43 21.82 11.04
C LEU A 103 6.09 23.02 11.72
N ALA A 104 5.80 23.26 13.01
CA ALA A 104 6.45 24.32 13.77
C ALA A 104 7.94 24.04 13.98
N MET A 105 8.28 22.79 14.33
CA MET A 105 9.68 22.35 14.44
C MET A 105 10.42 22.47 13.12
N ALA A 106 9.85 21.94 12.03
CA ALA A 106 10.41 22.04 10.68
C ALA A 106 10.65 23.50 10.29
N GLY A 107 9.62 24.35 10.43
CA GLY A 107 9.68 25.78 10.15
C GLY A 107 10.80 26.52 10.90
N SER A 108 10.98 26.21 12.19
CA SER A 108 12.04 26.83 13.01
C SER A 108 13.47 26.41 12.63
N LYS A 109 13.60 25.28 11.92
CA LYS A 109 14.89 24.67 11.56
C LYS A 109 15.28 24.85 10.10
N VAL A 110 14.38 25.31 9.22
CA VAL A 110 14.63 25.38 7.76
C VAL A 110 15.94 26.09 7.41
N ASP A 111 16.28 27.17 8.11
CA ASP A 111 17.49 27.96 7.85
C ASP A 111 18.71 27.52 8.68
N THR A 112 18.51 26.79 9.79
CA THR A 112 19.57 26.50 10.78
C THR A 112 20.03 25.05 10.78
N SER A 113 19.14 24.10 10.48
CA SER A 113 19.43 22.69 10.29
C SER A 113 18.45 22.09 9.28
N PRO A 114 18.73 22.23 7.98
CA PRO A 114 17.87 21.73 6.90
C PRO A 114 17.54 20.24 7.01
N GLU A 115 18.48 19.42 7.50
CA GLU A 115 18.30 17.98 7.69
C GLU A 115 17.27 17.69 8.79
N GLU A 116 17.41 18.34 9.96
CA GLU A 116 16.44 18.22 11.06
C GLU A 116 15.07 18.77 10.62
N ALA A 117 15.06 19.86 9.85
CA ALA A 117 13.84 20.42 9.28
C ALA A 117 13.15 19.45 8.32
N ALA A 118 13.90 18.77 7.44
CA ALA A 118 13.39 17.78 6.52
C ALA A 118 12.84 16.54 7.25
N GLN A 119 13.51 16.08 8.31
CA GLN A 119 13.02 14.99 9.14
C GLN A 119 11.68 15.34 9.82
N ASN A 120 11.60 16.52 10.45
CA ASN A 120 10.36 16.99 11.06
C ASN A 120 9.26 17.18 10.01
N PHE A 121 9.58 17.72 8.83
CA PHE A 121 8.63 17.84 7.73
C PHE A 121 8.10 16.46 7.27
N GLY A 122 8.97 15.45 7.18
CA GLY A 122 8.56 14.07 6.89
C GLY A 122 7.56 13.52 7.92
N SER A 123 7.80 13.77 9.21
CA SER A 123 6.84 13.41 10.27
C SER A 123 5.52 14.17 10.14
N ALA A 124 5.56 15.46 9.82
CA ALA A 124 4.36 16.26 9.57
C ALA A 124 3.53 15.71 8.40
N VAL A 125 4.17 15.31 7.29
CA VAL A 125 3.49 14.67 6.15
C VAL A 125 2.81 13.37 6.59
N ALA A 126 3.49 12.54 7.39
CA ALA A 126 2.92 11.29 7.88
C ALA A 126 1.68 11.51 8.76
N HIS A 127 1.73 12.46 9.71
CA HIS A 127 0.58 12.77 10.55
C HIS A 127 -0.57 13.46 9.81
N HIS A 128 -0.27 14.29 8.79
CA HIS A 128 -1.31 14.87 7.94
C HIS A 128 -2.04 13.78 7.15
N LEU A 129 -1.31 12.82 6.59
CA LEU A 129 -1.91 11.68 5.90
C LEU A 129 -2.73 10.81 6.87
N ALA A 130 -2.26 10.60 8.11
CA ALA A 130 -3.05 9.93 9.14
C ALA A 130 -4.37 10.68 9.43
N PHE A 131 -4.30 12.00 9.58
CA PHE A 131 -5.48 12.85 9.76
C PHE A 131 -6.49 12.67 8.62
N VAL A 132 -6.04 12.76 7.36
CA VAL A 132 -6.89 12.57 6.18
C VAL A 132 -7.51 11.17 6.18
N ASN A 133 -6.74 10.13 6.51
CA ASN A 133 -7.25 8.76 6.61
C ASN A 133 -8.37 8.60 7.65
N TYR A 134 -8.36 9.40 8.73
CA TYR A 134 -9.37 9.36 9.77
C TYR A 134 -10.61 10.20 9.48
N LEU A 135 -10.59 11.08 8.47
CA LEU A 135 -11.77 11.86 8.10
C LEU A 135 -12.96 10.95 7.75
N PRO A 136 -14.21 11.43 7.93
CA PRO A 136 -15.40 10.63 7.68
C PRO A 136 -15.38 9.95 6.31
N TYR A 137 -15.71 8.67 6.28
CA TYR A 137 -15.85 7.86 5.07
C TYR A 137 -14.61 7.78 4.15
N ARG A 138 -13.46 8.39 4.47
CA ARG A 138 -12.20 8.17 3.73
C ARG A 138 -11.73 6.74 3.88
N THR A 139 -11.85 6.23 5.10
CA THR A 139 -11.66 4.83 5.44
C THR A 139 -12.92 4.31 6.12
N VAL A 140 -13.51 3.28 5.51
CA VAL A 140 -14.75 2.64 5.93
C VAL A 140 -14.51 1.21 6.39
N ARG A 141 -15.43 0.65 7.17
CA ARG A 141 -15.27 -0.73 7.66
C ARG A 141 -15.26 -1.70 6.47
N ASN A 142 -14.27 -2.57 6.40
CA ASN A 142 -14.30 -3.67 5.44
C ASN A 142 -15.15 -4.82 6.03
N PRO A 143 -16.07 -5.40 5.25
CA PRO A 143 -16.92 -6.51 5.72
C PRO A 143 -16.14 -7.83 5.93
N SER A 144 -14.96 -7.96 5.33
CA SER A 144 -14.02 -9.06 5.55
C SER A 144 -12.93 -8.68 6.55
N VAL A 145 -12.56 -9.62 7.42
CA VAL A 145 -11.45 -9.44 8.38
C VAL A 145 -10.11 -9.18 7.69
N ARG A 146 -9.97 -9.57 6.41
CA ARG A 146 -8.74 -9.39 5.62
C ARG A 146 -8.59 -8.00 4.98
N GLY A 147 -9.63 -7.15 5.00
CA GLY A 147 -9.64 -5.89 4.24
C GLY A 147 -9.83 -6.10 2.73
N SER A 148 -10.04 -5.02 1.96
CA SER A 148 -10.12 -5.11 0.51
C SER A 148 -8.73 -5.41 -0.05
N ILE A 149 -8.63 -6.47 -0.84
CA ILE A 149 -7.46 -6.77 -1.67
C ILE A 149 -7.51 -5.78 -2.84
N GLY A 150 -7.15 -4.51 -2.58
CA GLY A 150 -7.22 -3.35 -3.49
C GLY A 150 -7.49 -3.73 -4.95
N SER A 151 -8.78 -3.77 -5.30
CA SER A 151 -9.34 -4.48 -6.45
C SER A 151 -9.01 -3.80 -7.78
N GLY A 152 -7.73 -3.79 -8.15
CA GLY A 152 -7.24 -3.24 -9.41
C GLY A 152 -6.63 -1.84 -9.30
N GLU A 153 -6.48 -1.25 -8.10
CA GLU A 153 -5.85 0.07 -7.90
C GLU A 153 -4.51 0.17 -8.64
N GLY A 154 -3.61 -0.79 -8.43
CA GLY A 154 -2.30 -0.80 -9.09
C GLY A 154 -2.39 -0.85 -10.62
N ARG A 155 -3.39 -1.55 -11.18
CA ARG A 155 -3.63 -1.60 -12.63
C ARG A 155 -4.11 -0.25 -13.15
N HIS A 156 -5.08 0.37 -12.49
CA HIS A 156 -5.59 1.68 -12.87
C HIS A 156 -4.52 2.76 -12.73
N ARG A 157 -3.77 2.75 -11.62
CA ARG A 157 -2.62 3.63 -11.39
C ARG A 157 -1.57 3.46 -12.49
N ALA A 158 -1.20 2.24 -12.87
CA ALA A 158 -0.21 2.01 -13.91
C ALA A 158 -0.60 2.65 -15.26
N VAL A 159 -1.89 2.60 -15.63
CA VAL A 159 -2.40 3.24 -16.85
C VAL A 159 -2.22 4.76 -16.80
N VAL A 160 -2.61 5.42 -15.71
CA VAL A 160 -2.48 6.88 -15.59
C VAL A 160 -1.02 7.31 -15.50
N ILE A 161 -0.18 6.61 -14.73
CA ILE A 161 1.26 6.93 -14.61
C ILE A 161 2.00 6.80 -15.93
N ALA A 162 1.70 5.77 -16.72
CA ALA A 162 2.32 5.61 -18.03
C ALA A 162 2.03 6.80 -18.94
N PHE A 163 0.78 7.27 -18.97
CA PHE A 163 0.38 8.42 -19.78
C PHE A 163 0.94 9.75 -19.25
N GLU A 164 0.99 9.95 -17.93
CA GLU A 164 1.63 11.16 -17.35
C GLU A 164 3.11 11.25 -17.73
N ARG A 165 3.83 10.12 -17.76
CA ARG A 165 5.25 10.08 -18.20
C ARG A 165 5.41 10.49 -19.67
N GLU A 166 4.53 10.02 -20.55
CA GLU A 166 4.53 10.45 -21.96
C GLU A 166 4.29 11.96 -22.08
N CYS A 167 3.39 12.53 -21.27
CA CYS A 167 3.13 13.96 -21.25
C CYS A 167 4.30 14.77 -20.70
N LEU A 168 4.99 14.27 -19.67
CA LEU A 168 6.20 14.90 -19.13
C LEU A 168 7.35 14.89 -20.15
N ASP A 169 7.58 13.75 -20.82
CA ASP A 169 8.57 13.64 -21.90
C ASP A 169 8.25 14.59 -23.07
N TYR A 170 6.97 14.65 -23.49
CA TYR A 170 6.52 15.62 -24.47
C TYR A 170 6.79 17.06 -24.03
N ALA A 171 6.50 17.42 -22.77
CA ALA A 171 6.73 18.76 -22.25
C ALA A 171 8.22 19.14 -22.25
N ARG A 172 9.10 18.20 -21.90
CA ARG A 172 10.57 18.38 -21.96
C ARG A 172 11.05 18.56 -23.39
N LYS A 173 10.60 17.71 -24.31
CA LYS A 173 10.91 17.83 -25.75
C LYS A 173 10.42 19.15 -26.33
N LEU A 174 9.23 19.58 -25.95
CA LEU A 174 8.67 20.86 -26.38
C LEU A 174 9.47 22.05 -25.83
N ALA A 175 9.90 22.00 -24.57
CA ALA A 175 10.75 23.03 -23.97
C ALA A 175 12.14 23.09 -24.62
N ALA A 176 12.67 21.97 -25.11
CA ALA A 176 13.95 21.88 -25.81
C ALA A 176 13.86 22.13 -27.33
N TRP A 177 12.65 22.16 -27.90
CA TRP A 177 12.43 22.26 -29.34
C TRP A 177 12.91 23.61 -29.90
N LYS A 178 13.58 23.57 -31.05
CA LYS A 178 14.03 24.75 -31.79
C LYS A 178 13.36 24.83 -33.15
N GLU A 179 13.16 26.04 -33.64
CA GLU A 179 12.64 26.27 -34.98
C GLU A 179 13.51 25.57 -36.04
N GLY A 180 12.89 24.70 -36.84
CA GLY A 180 13.57 23.84 -37.82
C GLY A 180 13.63 22.36 -37.43
N ASP A 181 13.52 22.02 -36.14
CA ASP A 181 13.41 20.63 -35.70
C ASP A 181 11.99 20.08 -35.92
N PRO A 182 11.79 18.76 -36.11
CA PRO A 182 10.47 18.16 -36.09
C PRO A 182 9.74 18.49 -34.78
N LYS A 183 8.56 19.09 -34.89
CA LYS A 183 7.76 19.46 -33.72
C LYS A 183 7.39 18.20 -32.92
N PRO A 184 7.62 18.18 -31.60
CA PRO A 184 7.18 17.07 -30.75
C PRO A 184 5.68 16.82 -30.94
N VAL A 185 5.29 15.55 -30.99
CA VAL A 185 3.90 15.12 -31.13
C VAL A 185 3.30 14.97 -29.74
N LYS A 186 2.17 15.64 -29.49
CA LYS A 186 1.45 15.50 -28.23
C LYS A 186 0.92 14.06 -28.11
N PRO A 187 1.11 13.38 -26.97
CA PRO A 187 0.55 12.05 -26.78
C PRO A 187 -0.98 12.13 -26.86
N ALA A 188 -1.58 11.27 -27.68
CA ALA A 188 -3.02 11.27 -27.92
C ALA A 188 -3.80 10.67 -26.74
N GLY A 189 -3.25 9.60 -26.14
CA GLY A 189 -3.90 8.81 -25.10
C GLY A 189 -5.18 8.11 -25.57
N ASP A 190 -5.59 7.05 -24.86
CA ASP A 190 -6.95 6.53 -24.98
C ASP A 190 -7.81 7.22 -23.91
N ALA A 191 -8.58 8.23 -24.33
CA ALA A 191 -9.40 9.03 -23.44
C ALA A 191 -10.41 8.19 -22.63
N ALA A 192 -10.96 7.12 -23.21
CA ALA A 192 -11.89 6.25 -22.51
C ALA A 192 -11.17 5.38 -21.48
N ALA A 193 -10.04 4.77 -21.86
CA ALA A 193 -9.23 3.97 -20.93
C ALA A 193 -8.70 4.80 -19.76
N LEU A 194 -8.24 6.04 -20.01
CA LEU A 194 -7.80 6.97 -18.97
C LEU A 194 -8.95 7.34 -18.03
N ARG A 195 -10.14 7.64 -18.57
CA ARG A 195 -11.32 7.97 -17.76
C ARG A 195 -11.74 6.79 -16.87
N THR A 196 -11.75 5.59 -17.43
CA THR A 196 -12.03 4.35 -16.68
C THR A 196 -10.97 4.11 -15.62
N ALA A 197 -9.68 4.36 -15.91
CA ALA A 197 -8.61 4.23 -14.93
C ALA A 197 -8.75 5.23 -13.79
N LEU A 198 -9.03 6.51 -14.08
CA LEU A 198 -9.23 7.54 -13.05
C LEU A 198 -10.40 7.19 -12.12
N TRP A 199 -11.57 6.83 -12.64
CA TRP A 199 -12.70 6.38 -11.79
C TRP A 199 -12.44 5.04 -11.12
N GLY A 200 -11.59 4.18 -11.68
CA GLY A 200 -11.15 2.93 -11.06
C GLY A 200 -10.24 3.14 -9.84
N LEU A 201 -9.80 4.37 -9.59
CA LEU A 201 -9.12 4.78 -8.35
C LEU A 201 -10.10 5.26 -7.26
N PHE A 202 -11.41 5.18 -7.51
CA PHE A 202 -12.47 5.42 -6.53
C PHE A 202 -13.23 4.13 -6.23
N ALA A 203 -13.28 3.71 -4.96
CA ALA A 203 -13.96 2.51 -4.53
C ALA A 203 -15.45 2.78 -4.27
N PHE A 204 -16.24 2.88 -5.35
CA PHE A 204 -17.68 3.10 -5.26
C PHE A 204 -18.39 2.08 -4.37
N GLU A 205 -18.01 0.80 -4.43
CA GLU A 205 -18.61 -0.22 -3.56
C GLU A 205 -18.48 0.14 -2.08
N ALA A 206 -17.30 0.61 -1.65
CA ALA A 206 -17.04 0.98 -0.27
C ALA A 206 -17.83 2.24 0.13
N ALA A 207 -17.80 3.27 -0.71
CA ALA A 207 -18.53 4.52 -0.46
C ALA A 207 -20.05 4.31 -0.41
N LEU A 208 -20.60 3.57 -1.38
CA LEU A 208 -22.05 3.35 -1.50
C LEU A 208 -22.60 2.45 -0.40
N ARG A 209 -21.82 1.47 0.05
CA ARG A 209 -22.19 0.59 1.17
C ARG A 209 -22.43 1.40 2.44
N GLU A 210 -21.48 2.26 2.83
CA GLU A 210 -21.61 3.04 4.08
C GLU A 210 -22.52 4.27 3.95
N SER A 211 -22.83 4.72 2.72
CA SER A 211 -23.63 5.93 2.53
C SER A 211 -25.09 5.82 3.00
N GLY A 212 -25.61 4.59 3.17
CA GLY A 212 -27.04 4.36 3.42
C GLY A 212 -27.91 4.34 2.15
N LEU A 213 -27.31 4.32 0.95
CA LEU A 213 -28.03 4.29 -0.33
C LEU A 213 -29.00 3.10 -0.44
N VAL A 214 -28.72 1.99 0.23
CA VAL A 214 -29.61 0.80 0.24
C VAL A 214 -31.01 1.14 0.77
N TYR A 215 -31.14 2.04 1.75
CA TYR A 215 -32.43 2.45 2.31
C TYR A 215 -33.27 3.25 1.32
N ILE A 216 -32.62 3.94 0.38
CA ILE A 216 -33.28 4.70 -0.69
C ILE A 216 -33.75 3.75 -1.80
N LEU A 217 -32.87 2.85 -2.23
CA LEU A 217 -33.09 1.98 -3.39
C LEU A 217 -33.97 0.76 -3.06
N LYS A 218 -34.03 0.36 -1.79
CA LYS A 218 -34.80 -0.78 -1.30
C LYS A 218 -35.57 -0.38 -0.03
N PRO A 219 -36.65 0.42 -0.13
CA PRO A 219 -37.38 0.92 1.04
C PRO A 219 -38.00 -0.20 1.90
N GLY A 220 -38.23 -1.39 1.35
CA GLY A 220 -38.68 -2.57 2.10
C GLY A 220 -37.62 -3.19 3.03
N THR A 221 -36.36 -2.72 2.99
CA THR A 221 -35.25 -3.30 3.77
C THR A 221 -35.53 -3.23 5.27
N ILE A 222 -35.96 -2.07 5.78
CA ILE A 222 -36.26 -1.91 7.22
C ILE A 222 -37.37 -2.86 7.66
N GLN A 223 -38.45 -2.95 6.88
CA GLN A 223 -39.55 -3.85 7.21
C GLN A 223 -39.07 -5.32 7.23
N GLN A 224 -38.23 -5.71 6.26
CA GLN A 224 -37.63 -7.03 6.23
C GLN A 224 -36.77 -7.32 7.48
N LEU A 225 -36.02 -6.33 7.98
CA LEU A 225 -35.23 -6.47 9.21
C LEU A 225 -36.12 -6.68 10.44
N LYS A 226 -37.21 -5.90 10.55
CA LYS A 226 -38.20 -6.04 11.61
C LYS A 226 -38.86 -7.42 11.58
N ASP A 227 -39.29 -7.86 10.41
CA ASP A 227 -39.94 -9.16 10.21
C ASP A 227 -38.98 -10.30 10.58
N ASP A 228 -37.70 -10.19 10.20
CA ASP A 228 -36.69 -11.19 10.53
C ASP A 228 -36.36 -11.21 12.01
N LYS A 229 -36.21 -10.06 12.67
CA LYS A 229 -35.98 -9.98 14.11
C LYS A 229 -37.18 -10.54 14.89
N GLN A 230 -38.41 -10.23 14.47
CA GLN A 230 -39.61 -10.82 15.05
C GLN A 230 -39.63 -12.35 14.87
N GLN A 231 -39.24 -12.84 13.70
CA GLN A 231 -39.08 -14.28 13.47
C GLN A 231 -38.03 -14.88 14.41
N LEU A 232 -36.88 -14.23 14.60
CA LEU A 232 -35.83 -14.72 15.50
C LEU A 232 -36.25 -14.69 16.98
N ASP A 233 -37.07 -13.71 17.42
CA ASP A 233 -37.65 -13.70 18.76
C ASP A 233 -38.48 -14.96 19.02
N VAL A 234 -39.36 -15.32 18.07
CA VAL A 234 -40.19 -16.53 18.15
C VAL A 234 -39.32 -17.79 18.19
N LEU A 235 -38.25 -17.84 17.38
CA LEU A 235 -37.33 -18.97 17.37
C LEU A 235 -36.52 -19.07 18.68
N SER A 236 -36.13 -17.94 19.27
CA SER A 236 -35.43 -17.88 20.56
C SER A 236 -36.27 -18.49 21.68
N GLU A 237 -37.55 -18.12 21.77
CA GLU A 237 -38.47 -18.72 22.76
C GLU A 237 -38.62 -20.23 22.54
N ALA A 238 -38.72 -20.68 21.28
CA ALA A 238 -38.80 -22.10 20.94
C ALA A 238 -37.53 -22.87 21.36
N VAL A 239 -36.34 -22.28 21.20
CA VAL A 239 -35.07 -22.86 21.68
C VAL A 239 -35.06 -22.99 23.20
N VAL A 240 -35.49 -21.97 23.94
CA VAL A 240 -35.54 -22.05 25.40
C VAL A 240 -36.47 -23.17 25.86
N ASN A 241 -37.67 -23.26 25.25
CA ASN A 241 -38.64 -24.30 25.57
C ASN A 241 -38.11 -25.71 25.25
N LEU A 242 -37.35 -25.86 24.16
CA LEU A 242 -36.69 -27.13 23.80
C LEU A 242 -35.76 -27.62 24.92
N TYR A 243 -35.02 -26.72 25.55
CA TYR A 243 -34.08 -27.05 26.64
C TYR A 243 -34.75 -27.23 28.00
N THR A 244 -35.80 -26.46 28.30
CA THR A 244 -36.46 -26.48 29.63
C THR A 244 -37.53 -27.55 29.74
N GLY A 245 -38.01 -28.11 28.62
CA GLY A 245 -39.15 -29.03 28.59
C GLY A 245 -40.46 -28.40 29.06
N SER A 246 -40.50 -27.06 29.20
CA SER A 246 -41.68 -26.33 29.63
C SER A 246 -42.52 -25.98 28.42
N ARG A 247 -43.63 -26.71 28.23
CA ARG A 247 -44.62 -26.63 27.13
C ARG A 247 -44.27 -27.43 25.88
N SER A 248 -45.31 -27.96 25.23
CA SER A 248 -45.25 -28.49 23.87
C SER A 248 -44.64 -27.43 22.97
N THR A 249 -43.40 -27.60 22.52
CA THR A 249 -42.84 -26.74 21.48
C THR A 249 -43.71 -26.90 20.24
N THR A 250 -44.35 -25.82 19.80
CA THR A 250 -45.15 -25.83 18.55
C THR A 250 -44.27 -26.00 17.31
N LEU A 251 -42.94 -25.84 17.45
CA LEU A 251 -41.96 -25.98 16.39
C LEU A 251 -40.97 -27.11 16.68
N PHE A 252 -40.74 -27.95 15.66
CA PHE A 252 -39.74 -29.00 15.69
C PHE A 252 -38.31 -28.42 15.46
N PRO A 253 -37.25 -29.04 16.02
CA PRO A 253 -35.86 -28.59 15.84
C PRO A 253 -35.46 -28.33 14.38
N GLU A 254 -35.94 -29.15 13.44
CA GLU A 254 -35.67 -29.02 12.01
C GLU A 254 -36.27 -27.72 11.44
N VAL A 255 -37.47 -27.35 11.90
CA VAL A 255 -38.15 -26.11 11.49
C VAL A 255 -37.43 -24.89 12.05
N ILE A 256 -37.02 -24.95 13.33
CA ILE A 256 -36.24 -23.87 13.95
C ILE A 256 -34.93 -23.66 13.18
N THR A 257 -34.22 -24.75 12.91
CA THR A 257 -32.95 -24.71 12.16
C THR A 257 -33.14 -24.17 10.75
N ALA A 258 -34.15 -24.63 10.01
CA ALA A 258 -34.40 -24.18 8.64
C ALA A 258 -34.74 -22.69 8.57
N ARG A 259 -35.58 -22.20 9.49
CA ARG A 259 -35.96 -20.78 9.57
C ARG A 259 -34.81 -19.89 10.00
N ALA A 260 -34.03 -20.28 11.02
CA ALA A 260 -32.82 -19.56 11.41
C ALA A 260 -31.78 -19.55 10.29
N LYS A 261 -31.63 -20.67 9.56
CA LYS A 261 -30.72 -20.77 8.40
C LYS A 261 -31.16 -19.88 7.24
N ALA A 262 -32.46 -19.70 7.01
CA ALA A 262 -32.96 -18.78 5.98
C ALA A 262 -32.57 -17.33 6.28
N VAL A 263 -32.77 -16.89 7.53
CA VAL A 263 -32.33 -15.56 8.00
C VAL A 263 -30.82 -15.43 7.93
N TYR A 264 -30.08 -16.41 8.48
CA TYR A 264 -28.63 -16.48 8.41
C TYR A 264 -28.11 -16.36 6.98
N ASN A 265 -28.67 -17.12 6.03
CA ASN A 265 -28.25 -17.09 4.63
C ASN A 265 -28.52 -15.72 3.98
N ARG A 266 -29.64 -15.07 4.31
CA ARG A 266 -29.98 -13.74 3.79
C ARG A 266 -28.93 -12.70 4.20
N TYR A 267 -28.41 -12.79 5.42
CA TYR A 267 -27.39 -11.89 5.98
C TYR A 267 -25.98 -12.52 6.00
N SER A 268 -25.76 -13.63 5.28
CA SER A 268 -24.48 -14.37 5.28
C SER A 268 -23.40 -13.69 4.45
N SER A 269 -23.80 -12.79 3.54
CA SER A 269 -22.88 -11.82 2.96
C SER A 269 -22.64 -10.75 4.03
N PRO A 270 -21.40 -10.51 4.46
CA PRO A 270 -21.06 -9.68 5.64
C PRO A 270 -21.33 -8.18 5.48
N LYS A 271 -22.31 -7.78 4.68
CA LYS A 271 -22.50 -6.39 4.25
C LYS A 271 -23.63 -5.66 4.98
N ASP A 272 -24.61 -6.37 5.53
CA ASP A 272 -25.81 -5.74 6.09
C ASP A 272 -26.27 -6.46 7.37
N ASN A 273 -26.35 -5.73 8.50
CA ASN A 273 -26.99 -6.16 9.76
C ASN A 273 -26.33 -7.36 10.47
N GLU A 274 -25.05 -7.22 10.82
CA GLU A 274 -24.26 -8.23 11.56
C GLU A 274 -25.00 -8.77 12.80
N ASP A 275 -25.74 -7.93 13.51
CA ASP A 275 -26.45 -8.34 14.72
C ASP A 275 -27.60 -9.33 14.45
N ILE A 276 -28.34 -9.16 13.34
CA ILE A 276 -29.36 -10.14 12.91
C ILE A 276 -28.69 -11.46 12.50
N PHE A 277 -27.56 -11.37 11.79
CA PHE A 277 -26.76 -12.54 11.43
C PHE A 277 -26.28 -13.30 12.68
N HIS A 278 -25.75 -12.60 13.68
CA HIS A 278 -25.28 -13.20 14.92
C HIS A 278 -26.41 -13.85 15.71
N ALA A 279 -27.56 -13.19 15.84
CA ALA A 279 -28.74 -13.76 16.47
C ALA A 279 -29.22 -15.04 15.76
N ALA A 280 -29.29 -15.03 14.43
CA ALA A 280 -29.66 -16.21 13.64
C ALA A 280 -28.65 -17.36 13.79
N MET A 281 -27.35 -17.04 13.81
CA MET A 281 -26.27 -18.01 14.03
C MET A 281 -26.32 -18.60 15.45
N ALA A 282 -26.55 -17.79 16.47
CA ALA A 282 -26.66 -18.23 17.86
C ALA A 282 -27.83 -19.21 18.04
N ILE A 283 -29.00 -18.91 17.45
CA ILE A 283 -30.17 -19.79 17.46
C ILE A 283 -29.87 -21.11 16.74
N LYS A 284 -29.29 -21.06 15.54
CA LYS A 284 -28.91 -22.26 14.77
C LYS A 284 -27.94 -23.14 15.57
N ASN A 285 -26.92 -22.55 16.18
CA ASN A 285 -25.92 -23.28 16.96
C ASN A 285 -26.51 -23.85 18.25
N ALA A 286 -27.45 -23.15 18.89
CA ALA A 286 -28.18 -23.64 20.05
C ALA A 286 -29.00 -24.90 19.71
N VAL A 287 -29.74 -24.91 18.59
CA VAL A 287 -30.49 -26.10 18.17
C VAL A 287 -29.56 -27.27 17.86
N ALA A 288 -28.42 -27.02 17.19
CA ALA A 288 -27.43 -28.05 16.90
C ALA A 288 -26.82 -28.64 18.19
N ALA A 289 -26.53 -27.80 19.18
CA ALA A 289 -26.02 -28.23 20.47
C ALA A 289 -27.03 -29.09 21.24
N HIS A 290 -28.33 -28.84 21.09
CA HIS A 290 -29.39 -29.60 21.76
C HIS A 290 -29.35 -31.09 21.42
N ALA A 291 -29.01 -31.45 20.17
CA ALA A 291 -28.91 -32.84 19.73
C ALA A 291 -27.88 -33.67 20.54
N ASN A 292 -26.93 -33.02 21.21
CA ASN A 292 -25.86 -33.66 21.97
C ASN A 292 -26.17 -33.80 23.48
N LEU A 293 -27.37 -33.42 23.94
CA LEU A 293 -27.73 -33.38 25.38
C LEU A 293 -28.42 -34.65 25.88
N GLY A 294 -28.28 -35.78 25.16
CA GLY A 294 -29.02 -37.02 25.43
C GLY A 294 -28.80 -37.60 26.84
N GLU A 295 -27.66 -37.32 27.46
CA GLU A 295 -27.29 -37.83 28.79
C GLU A 295 -27.41 -36.78 29.91
N ASP A 296 -27.74 -35.53 29.57
CA ASP A 296 -27.81 -34.45 30.55
C ASP A 296 -29.02 -34.60 31.48
N THR A 297 -28.88 -34.17 32.74
CA THR A 297 -30.01 -34.04 33.65
C THR A 297 -30.92 -32.87 33.25
N ALA A 298 -32.19 -32.90 33.67
CA ALA A 298 -33.11 -31.78 33.45
C ALA A 298 -32.59 -30.45 34.04
N ALA A 299 -31.85 -30.50 35.15
CA ALA A 299 -31.22 -29.34 35.75
C ALA A 299 -30.09 -28.77 34.87
N GLN A 300 -29.26 -29.64 34.28
CA GLN A 300 -28.20 -29.24 33.34
C GLN A 300 -28.79 -28.63 32.07
N ARG A 301 -29.78 -29.28 31.45
CA ARG A 301 -30.48 -28.73 30.27
C ARG A 301 -31.12 -27.38 30.56
N ARG A 302 -31.79 -27.22 31.70
CA ARG A 302 -32.36 -25.93 32.12
C ARG A 302 -31.29 -24.85 32.29
N LYS A 303 -30.16 -25.18 32.93
CA LYS A 303 -29.04 -24.24 33.11
C LYS A 303 -28.47 -23.79 31.76
N GLU A 304 -28.32 -24.73 30.83
CA GLU A 304 -27.83 -24.43 29.48
C GLU A 304 -28.83 -23.61 28.66
N GLY A 305 -30.13 -23.93 28.74
CA GLY A 305 -31.19 -23.13 28.13
C GLY A 305 -31.19 -21.68 28.61
N LEU A 306 -31.02 -21.44 29.91
CA LEU A 306 -30.88 -20.09 30.47
C LEU A 306 -29.61 -19.38 30.01
N ARG A 307 -28.49 -20.11 29.86
CA ARG A 307 -27.24 -19.56 29.33
C ARG A 307 -27.43 -19.11 27.87
N LEU A 308 -28.02 -19.97 27.04
CA LEU A 308 -28.31 -19.68 25.63
C LEU A 308 -29.32 -18.56 25.48
N GLN A 309 -30.36 -18.49 26.32
CA GLN A 309 -31.31 -17.39 26.36
C GLN A 309 -30.60 -16.04 26.56
N ARG A 310 -29.60 -15.98 27.44
CA ARG A 310 -28.82 -14.76 27.68
C ARG A 310 -27.98 -14.37 26.46
N ILE A 311 -27.35 -15.35 25.80
CA ILE A 311 -26.53 -15.10 24.60
C ILE A 311 -27.41 -14.63 23.44
N ILE A 312 -28.46 -15.38 23.12
CA ILE A 312 -29.39 -15.03 22.03
C ILE A 312 -30.08 -13.70 22.34
N GLY A 313 -30.51 -13.48 23.59
CA GLY A 313 -31.15 -12.23 24.01
C GLY A 313 -30.23 -11.01 23.88
N LYS A 314 -28.92 -11.17 24.12
CA LYS A 314 -27.93 -10.11 23.87
C LYS A 314 -27.89 -9.75 22.39
N ASP A 315 -27.77 -10.75 21.51
CA ASP A 315 -27.69 -10.51 20.06
C ASP A 315 -29.00 -9.95 19.49
N LEU A 316 -30.16 -10.41 19.98
CA LEU A 316 -31.47 -9.85 19.62
C LEU A 316 -31.68 -8.41 20.11
N GLY A 317 -31.12 -8.07 21.28
CA GLY A 317 -31.11 -6.70 21.79
C GLY A 317 -30.26 -5.78 20.92
N ALA A 318 -29.07 -6.24 20.51
CA ALA A 318 -28.22 -5.52 19.56
C ALA A 318 -28.91 -5.34 18.21
N ALA A 319 -29.55 -6.39 17.69
CA ALA A 319 -30.32 -6.33 16.45
C ALA A 319 -31.49 -5.34 16.52
N ALA A 320 -32.18 -5.24 17.67
CA ALA A 320 -33.23 -4.25 17.88
C ALA A 320 -32.68 -2.82 17.81
N SER A 321 -31.53 -2.57 18.45
CA SER A 321 -30.84 -1.28 18.39
C SER A 321 -30.43 -0.94 16.96
N ALA A 322 -29.82 -1.89 16.24
CA ALA A 322 -29.39 -1.69 14.86
C ALA A 322 -30.57 -1.41 13.91
N ILE A 323 -31.73 -2.02 14.15
CA ILE A 323 -32.96 -1.71 13.40
C ILE A 323 -33.41 -0.27 13.66
N GLN A 324 -33.41 0.17 14.92
CA GLN A 324 -33.75 1.56 15.25
C GLN A 324 -32.78 2.54 14.57
N ASP A 325 -31.48 2.27 14.63
CA ASP A 325 -30.45 3.08 13.96
C ASP A 325 -30.68 3.12 12.44
N ALA A 326 -31.05 1.99 11.84
CA ALA A 326 -31.39 1.90 10.41
C ALA A 326 -32.64 2.70 10.05
N GLU A 327 -33.67 2.72 10.90
CA GLU A 327 -34.85 3.57 10.74
C GLU A 327 -34.50 5.05 10.74
N GLU A 328 -33.76 5.48 11.76
CA GLU A 328 -33.30 6.87 11.87
C GLU A 328 -32.41 7.28 10.69
N ALA A 329 -31.59 6.35 10.19
CA ALA A 329 -30.75 6.55 9.02
C ALA A 329 -31.57 6.66 7.72
N ALA A 330 -32.60 5.83 7.55
CA ALA A 330 -33.43 5.83 6.34
C ALA A 330 -34.20 7.13 6.14
N ASP A 331 -34.74 7.71 7.22
CA ASP A 331 -35.44 9.00 7.18
C ASP A 331 -34.55 10.14 6.69
N LYS A 332 -33.25 10.08 7.00
CA LYS A 332 -32.24 11.08 6.64
C LYS A 332 -31.44 10.69 5.39
N ALA A 333 -31.64 9.48 4.85
CA ALA A 333 -30.77 8.88 3.85
C ALA A 333 -30.53 9.77 2.62
N PRO A 334 -31.53 10.47 2.02
CA PRO A 334 -31.25 11.30 0.86
C PRO A 334 -30.22 12.42 1.13
N ALA A 335 -30.31 13.07 2.30
CA ALA A 335 -29.37 14.12 2.67
C ALA A 335 -28.00 13.56 3.04
N THR A 336 -27.97 12.47 3.82
CA THR A 336 -26.72 11.81 4.23
C THR A 336 -25.96 11.26 3.04
N VAL A 337 -26.62 10.52 2.13
CA VAL A 337 -26.00 10.00 0.90
C VAL A 337 -25.45 11.14 0.05
N ALA A 338 -26.21 12.21 -0.14
CA ALA A 338 -25.75 13.35 -0.91
C ALA A 338 -24.50 14.00 -0.28
N ALA A 339 -24.51 14.27 1.02
CA ALA A 339 -23.39 14.88 1.73
C ALA A 339 -22.10 14.03 1.64
N ILE A 340 -22.21 12.72 1.89
CA ILE A 340 -21.08 11.79 1.77
C ILE A 340 -20.54 11.76 0.34
N MET A 341 -21.43 11.62 -0.66
CA MET A 341 -20.98 11.51 -2.04
C MET A 341 -20.41 12.83 -2.58
N ILE A 342 -20.93 13.98 -2.17
CA ILE A 342 -20.35 15.29 -2.52
C ILE A 342 -18.91 15.37 -2.02
N ASP A 343 -18.69 15.09 -0.74
CA ASP A 343 -17.37 15.18 -0.11
C ASP A 343 -16.35 14.20 -0.70
N LEU A 344 -16.75 12.94 -0.90
CA LEU A 344 -15.86 11.91 -1.47
C LEU A 344 -15.54 12.14 -2.95
N LEU A 345 -16.54 12.48 -3.77
CA LEU A 345 -16.34 12.69 -5.21
C LEU A 345 -15.56 13.96 -5.49
N HIS A 346 -15.80 15.03 -4.72
CA HIS A 346 -15.05 16.28 -4.82
C HIS A 346 -13.59 16.05 -4.50
N GLU A 347 -13.30 15.41 -3.36
CA GLU A 347 -11.92 15.12 -2.99
C GLU A 347 -11.23 14.23 -4.04
N HIS A 348 -11.90 13.19 -4.53
CA HIS A 348 -11.35 12.33 -5.58
C HIS A 348 -10.98 13.11 -6.84
N GLN A 349 -11.87 14.00 -7.28
CA GLN A 349 -11.63 14.85 -8.45
C GLN A 349 -10.46 15.83 -8.24
N VAL A 350 -10.34 16.42 -7.05
CA VAL A 350 -9.24 17.33 -6.71
C VAL A 350 -7.91 16.58 -6.62
N LEU A 351 -7.88 15.42 -5.97
CA LEU A 351 -6.65 14.63 -5.80
C LEU A 351 -6.17 14.06 -7.13
N THR A 352 -7.07 13.53 -7.95
CA THR A 352 -6.70 13.02 -9.29
C THR A 352 -6.21 14.12 -10.21
N LEU A 353 -6.82 15.32 -10.20
CA LEU A 353 -6.32 16.46 -10.95
C LEU A 353 -4.90 16.85 -10.50
N ARG A 354 -4.66 16.87 -9.19
CA ARG A 354 -3.35 17.22 -8.63
C ARG A 354 -2.28 16.17 -8.97
N ALA A 355 -2.63 14.89 -8.85
CA ALA A 355 -1.70 13.78 -9.07
C ALA A 355 -1.45 13.52 -10.56
N TYR A 356 -2.50 13.56 -11.39
CA TYR A 356 -2.52 13.12 -12.79
C TYR A 356 -3.20 14.16 -13.72
N PRO A 357 -2.67 15.39 -13.79
CA PRO A 357 -3.31 16.48 -14.50
C PRO A 357 -3.48 16.20 -16.01
N CYS A 358 -2.52 15.54 -16.65
CA CYS A 358 -2.58 15.30 -18.09
C CYS A 358 -3.66 14.26 -18.44
N SER A 359 -3.79 13.23 -17.60
CA SER A 359 -4.80 12.17 -17.69
C SER A 359 -6.19 12.74 -17.50
N VAL A 360 -6.38 13.61 -16.50
CA VAL A 360 -7.66 14.28 -16.23
C VAL A 360 -8.10 15.14 -17.43
N VAL A 361 -7.21 15.96 -17.97
CA VAL A 361 -7.51 16.82 -19.12
C VAL A 361 -7.78 16.00 -20.38
N THR A 362 -6.89 15.05 -20.72
CA THR A 362 -6.99 14.30 -21.97
C THR A 362 -8.21 13.39 -22.02
N SER A 363 -8.56 12.79 -20.88
CA SER A 363 -9.73 11.91 -20.78
C SER A 363 -11.05 12.66 -20.72
N GLY A 364 -11.04 13.99 -20.53
CA GLY A 364 -12.25 14.77 -20.21
C GLY A 364 -12.92 14.27 -18.93
N PHE A 365 -12.13 13.91 -17.91
CA PHE A 365 -12.60 13.31 -16.66
C PHE A 365 -13.63 14.17 -15.93
N MET A 366 -13.51 15.49 -16.04
CA MET A 366 -14.44 16.48 -15.46
C MET A 366 -15.45 17.03 -16.49
N ALA A 367 -15.61 16.42 -17.67
CA ALA A 367 -16.50 16.93 -18.71
C ALA A 367 -17.92 16.30 -18.60
N PRO A 368 -19.00 17.05 -18.94
CA PRO A 368 -19.02 18.46 -19.38
C PRO A 368 -18.85 19.46 -18.24
N SER A 369 -19.05 19.02 -17.00
CA SER A 369 -18.75 19.76 -15.77
C SER A 369 -18.32 18.76 -14.69
N ALA A 370 -17.55 19.21 -13.70
CA ALA A 370 -17.07 18.38 -12.60
C ALA A 370 -18.24 17.66 -11.88
N VAL A 371 -19.32 18.41 -11.62
CA VAL A 371 -20.55 17.89 -11.00
C VAL A 371 -21.29 16.88 -11.88
N ASP A 372 -21.41 17.12 -13.19
CA ASP A 372 -22.10 16.16 -14.07
C ASP A 372 -21.29 14.86 -14.23
N ALA A 373 -19.95 14.96 -14.30
CA ALA A 373 -19.08 13.79 -14.33
C ALA A 373 -19.23 12.96 -13.04
N ALA A 374 -19.21 13.61 -11.87
CA ALA A 374 -19.40 12.97 -10.58
C ALA A 374 -20.78 12.29 -10.46
N VAL A 375 -21.85 12.99 -10.84
CA VAL A 375 -23.22 12.46 -10.85
C VAL A 375 -23.37 11.26 -11.79
N ASN A 376 -22.77 11.31 -12.98
CA ASN A 376 -22.84 10.21 -13.93
C ASN A 376 -22.08 8.98 -13.44
N ALA A 377 -20.90 9.16 -12.85
CA ALA A 377 -20.12 8.08 -12.26
C ALA A 377 -20.88 7.44 -11.07
N PHE A 378 -21.43 8.26 -10.16
CA PHE A 378 -22.29 7.81 -9.07
C PHE A 378 -23.49 6.99 -9.56
N LYS A 379 -24.24 7.49 -10.55
CA LYS A 379 -25.38 6.79 -11.13
C LYS A 379 -24.99 5.45 -11.76
N SER A 380 -23.88 5.40 -12.48
CA SER A 380 -23.39 4.17 -13.10
C SER A 380 -23.06 3.14 -12.03
N ALA A 381 -22.22 3.51 -11.06
CA ALA A 381 -21.79 2.60 -10.01
C ALA A 381 -22.96 2.13 -9.13
N ALA A 382 -23.93 2.99 -8.84
CA ALA A 382 -25.13 2.60 -8.10
C ALA A 382 -25.95 1.55 -8.85
N ARG A 383 -26.11 1.67 -10.17
CA ARG A 383 -26.80 0.67 -11.01
C ARG A 383 -26.07 -0.65 -11.05
N ASP A 384 -24.75 -0.61 -11.16
CA ASP A 384 -23.91 -1.82 -11.18
C ASP A 384 -23.98 -2.57 -9.84
N LEU A 385 -23.99 -1.84 -8.72
CA LEU A 385 -24.04 -2.41 -7.38
C LEU A 385 -25.45 -2.91 -6.97
N TYR A 386 -26.51 -2.26 -7.47
CA TYR A 386 -27.89 -2.58 -7.14
C TYR A 386 -28.71 -2.89 -8.41
N PRO A 387 -28.41 -3.99 -9.11
CA PRO A 387 -29.16 -4.38 -10.29
C PRO A 387 -30.63 -4.62 -9.92
N GLY A 388 -31.54 -3.99 -10.67
CA GLY A 388 -32.99 -4.09 -10.45
C GLY A 388 -33.58 -3.09 -9.44
N ALA A 389 -32.79 -2.21 -8.84
CA ALA A 389 -33.32 -1.11 -8.03
C ALA A 389 -34.05 -0.07 -8.89
N ASP A 390 -35.03 0.61 -8.29
CA ASP A 390 -35.76 1.70 -8.94
C ASP A 390 -35.01 3.04 -8.81
N PHE A 391 -34.23 3.37 -9.83
CA PHE A 391 -33.52 4.65 -9.93
C PHE A 391 -34.41 5.82 -10.36
N ALA A 392 -35.70 5.58 -10.65
CA ALA A 392 -36.68 6.64 -10.87
C ALA A 392 -37.41 7.05 -9.59
N ALA A 393 -37.17 6.35 -8.47
CA ALA A 393 -37.75 6.68 -7.17
C ALA A 393 -37.42 8.12 -6.75
N GLU A 394 -38.42 8.81 -6.17
CA GLU A 394 -38.34 10.21 -5.74
C GLU A 394 -37.12 10.48 -4.83
N ASN A 395 -36.85 9.58 -3.89
CA ASN A 395 -35.72 9.73 -2.97
C ASN A 395 -34.36 9.65 -3.68
N PHE A 396 -34.21 8.83 -4.73
CA PHE A 396 -32.97 8.80 -5.50
C PHE A 396 -32.83 10.06 -6.36
N ALA A 397 -33.92 10.54 -6.97
CA ALA A 397 -33.93 11.80 -7.69
C ALA A 397 -33.52 12.98 -6.78
N LYS A 398 -34.01 13.00 -5.53
CA LYS A 398 -33.66 13.98 -4.51
C LYS A 398 -32.17 13.96 -4.16
N VAL A 399 -31.54 12.79 -4.04
CA VAL A 399 -30.07 12.69 -3.85
C VAL A 399 -29.34 13.38 -5.01
N ILE A 400 -29.73 13.10 -6.25
CA ILE A 400 -29.09 13.71 -7.43
C ILE A 400 -29.28 15.22 -7.45
N GLU A 401 -30.46 15.72 -7.07
CA GLU A 401 -30.73 17.15 -6.96
C GLU A 401 -29.83 17.82 -5.92
N LEU A 402 -29.70 17.21 -4.73
CA LEU A 402 -28.83 17.71 -3.67
C LEU A 402 -27.37 17.76 -4.11
N ILE A 403 -26.85 16.70 -4.75
CA ILE A 403 -25.49 16.69 -5.30
C ILE A 403 -25.32 17.83 -6.31
N LYS A 404 -26.25 17.98 -7.26
CA LYS A 404 -26.17 19.04 -8.27
C LYS A 404 -26.24 20.45 -7.69
N ARG A 405 -26.95 20.64 -6.58
CA ARG A 405 -27.09 21.93 -5.89
C ARG A 405 -25.85 22.30 -5.09
N ASP A 406 -25.29 21.35 -4.35
CA ASP A 406 -24.29 21.64 -3.32
C ASP A 406 -22.86 21.40 -3.78
N TYR A 407 -22.62 20.45 -4.68
CA TYR A 407 -21.28 20.18 -5.22
C TYR A 407 -20.60 21.41 -5.86
N PRO A 408 -21.29 22.25 -6.67
CA PRO A 408 -20.67 23.42 -7.29
C PRO A 408 -20.20 24.50 -6.31
N LYS A 409 -20.56 24.40 -5.02
CA LYS A 409 -20.07 25.31 -3.97
C LYS A 409 -18.62 25.02 -3.58
N LEU A 410 -18.10 23.85 -3.97
CA LEU A 410 -16.73 23.43 -3.70
C LEU A 410 -15.82 23.80 -4.87
N ASP A 411 -14.63 24.31 -4.57
CA ASP A 411 -13.67 24.73 -5.59
C ASP A 411 -12.98 23.51 -6.21
N VAL A 412 -12.97 23.43 -7.55
CA VAL A 412 -12.20 22.44 -8.31
C VAL A 412 -11.16 23.21 -9.11
N PRO A 413 -9.86 23.06 -8.80
CA PRO A 413 -8.81 23.83 -9.45
C PRO A 413 -8.84 23.67 -10.99
N ALA A 414 -8.46 24.72 -11.72
CA ALA A 414 -8.40 24.69 -13.18
C ALA A 414 -7.03 24.23 -13.74
N GLN A 415 -6.01 24.07 -12.89
CA GLN A 415 -4.63 23.91 -13.35
C GLN A 415 -4.30 22.48 -13.79
N ALA A 416 -3.65 22.40 -14.96
CA ALA A 416 -3.04 21.20 -15.49
C ALA A 416 -1.65 21.53 -16.04
N THR A 417 -0.62 21.25 -15.24
CA THR A 417 0.76 21.27 -15.69
C THR A 417 1.30 19.86 -15.49
N PRO A 418 2.01 19.26 -16.47
CA PRO A 418 2.70 18.00 -16.25
C PRO A 418 3.57 18.10 -15.00
N VAL A 419 3.46 17.11 -14.13
CA VAL A 419 4.15 17.09 -12.84
C VAL A 419 5.32 16.11 -12.92
N ALA A 420 6.50 16.52 -12.47
CA ALA A 420 7.73 15.76 -12.70
C ALA A 420 7.86 14.50 -11.80
N TRP A 421 6.99 14.34 -10.79
CA TRP A 421 7.11 13.29 -9.78
C TRP A 421 6.87 11.91 -10.41
N VAL A 422 6.18 11.88 -11.55
CA VAL A 422 5.82 10.65 -12.27
C VAL A 422 7.03 9.92 -12.84
N ASP A 423 8.18 10.57 -13.03
CA ASP A 423 9.43 9.87 -13.36
C ASP A 423 9.76 8.84 -12.28
N ASP A 424 9.58 9.22 -11.02
CA ASP A 424 9.89 8.39 -9.85
C ASP A 424 8.71 7.48 -9.43
N ALA A 425 7.56 7.54 -10.10
CA ALA A 425 6.35 6.83 -9.66
C ALA A 425 6.43 5.29 -9.70
N ALA A 426 7.36 4.72 -10.48
CA ALA A 426 7.66 3.29 -10.51
C ALA A 426 8.81 2.90 -9.58
N ASN A 427 9.56 3.89 -9.09
CA ASN A 427 10.59 3.70 -8.09
C ASN A 427 9.91 3.95 -6.74
N ASP A 428 9.25 2.94 -6.15
CA ASP A 428 9.03 2.96 -4.70
C ASP A 428 10.39 2.66 -4.10
N PRO A 429 11.22 3.69 -3.81
CA PRO A 429 12.58 3.41 -3.42
C PRO A 429 12.50 2.69 -2.08
N LEU A 430 13.48 1.83 -1.86
CA LEU A 430 13.68 1.31 -0.54
C LEU A 430 13.82 2.48 0.45
N VAL A 431 12.99 2.49 1.49
CA VAL A 431 13.15 3.38 2.64
C VAL A 431 13.26 2.54 3.88
N VAL A 432 14.29 2.81 4.67
CA VAL A 432 14.48 2.21 5.97
C VAL A 432 14.42 3.27 7.04
N THR A 433 13.42 3.18 7.92
CA THR A 433 13.36 4.00 9.12
C THR A 433 13.94 3.21 10.29
N HIS A 434 14.85 3.84 11.01
CA HIS A 434 15.46 3.28 12.21
C HIS A 434 15.12 4.14 13.43
N GLN A 435 14.61 3.49 14.47
CA GLN A 435 14.50 4.06 15.81
C GLN A 435 15.23 3.13 16.77
N VAL A 436 16.03 3.70 17.67
CA VAL A 436 16.82 2.96 18.64
C VAL A 436 15.92 2.03 19.46
N GLY A 437 16.32 0.75 19.58
CA GLY A 437 15.58 -0.26 20.33
C GLY A 437 14.33 -0.82 19.63
N GLN A 438 13.99 -0.33 18.43
CA GLN A 438 12.84 -0.79 17.66
C GLN A 438 13.29 -1.59 16.43
N PRO A 439 12.46 -2.53 15.93
CA PRO A 439 12.67 -3.12 14.61
C PRO A 439 12.75 -2.04 13.54
N LEU A 440 13.56 -2.29 12.50
CA LEU A 440 13.54 -1.46 11.30
C LEU A 440 12.16 -1.48 10.66
N ILE A 441 11.71 -0.31 10.23
CA ILE A 441 10.53 -0.18 9.37
C ILE A 441 11.05 -0.10 7.94
N VAL A 442 10.91 -1.20 7.19
CA VAL A 442 11.45 -1.35 5.84
C VAL A 442 10.31 -1.31 4.82
N ASN A 443 10.51 -0.46 3.81
CA ASN A 443 9.46 -0.01 2.93
C ASN A 443 9.91 -0.05 1.48
N GLY A 444 9.09 -0.65 0.62
CA GLY A 444 9.45 -0.85 -0.78
C GLY A 444 10.55 -1.90 -0.96
N ARG A 445 11.16 -1.87 -2.15
CA ARG A 445 12.25 -2.75 -2.54
C ARG A 445 13.35 -1.91 -3.19
N PRO A 446 14.62 -2.32 -3.06
CA PRO A 446 15.68 -1.70 -3.82
C PRO A 446 15.43 -1.89 -5.32
N PRO A 447 15.90 -0.95 -6.17
CA PRO A 447 15.78 -1.09 -7.62
C PRO A 447 16.43 -2.40 -8.08
N ALA A 448 15.84 -3.03 -9.09
CA ALA A 448 16.40 -4.23 -9.68
C ALA A 448 17.80 -3.92 -10.29
N PRO A 449 18.71 -4.90 -10.33
CA PRO A 449 19.98 -4.72 -11.02
C PRO A 449 19.78 -4.34 -12.50
N PRO A 450 20.74 -3.63 -13.13
CA PRO A 450 20.72 -3.37 -14.56
C PRO A 450 20.43 -4.63 -15.38
N ALA A 451 19.69 -4.50 -16.47
CA ALA A 451 19.25 -5.60 -17.34
C ALA A 451 18.33 -6.66 -16.70
N VAL A 452 17.81 -6.42 -15.48
CA VAL A 452 16.71 -7.21 -14.91
C VAL A 452 15.40 -6.46 -15.11
N ALA A 453 14.38 -7.12 -15.68
CA ALA A 453 13.12 -6.47 -15.98
C ALA A 453 12.19 -6.42 -14.75
N GLY A 454 11.58 -5.26 -14.53
CA GLY A 454 10.69 -5.03 -13.39
C GLY A 454 11.44 -5.02 -12.07
N MET A 455 10.99 -5.81 -11.09
CA MET A 455 11.67 -5.99 -9.79
C MET A 455 12.65 -7.17 -9.78
N GLY A 456 12.65 -8.00 -10.83
CA GLY A 456 13.34 -9.30 -10.84
C GLY A 456 12.73 -10.33 -9.89
N CYS A 457 13.36 -11.49 -9.85
CA CYS A 457 13.09 -12.57 -8.89
C CYS A 457 14.20 -12.59 -7.83
N HIS A 458 13.85 -12.34 -6.57
CA HIS A 458 14.82 -12.44 -5.48
C HIS A 458 15.05 -13.91 -5.14
N THR A 459 16.32 -14.33 -5.10
CA THR A 459 16.66 -15.73 -4.81
C THR A 459 16.44 -16.07 -3.34
N THR A 460 16.49 -15.07 -2.46
CA THR A 460 16.12 -15.15 -1.06
C THR A 460 14.97 -14.17 -0.84
N ALA A 461 13.89 -14.62 -0.22
CA ALA A 461 12.72 -13.79 0.08
C ALA A 461 13.15 -12.46 0.72
N TRP A 462 12.58 -11.35 0.23
CA TRP A 462 12.95 -10.01 0.69
C TRP A 462 12.76 -9.86 2.20
N VAL A 463 11.68 -10.45 2.73
CA VAL A 463 11.39 -10.50 4.17
C VAL A 463 12.52 -11.06 5.01
N ILE A 464 13.27 -12.04 4.51
CA ILE A 464 14.40 -12.66 5.22
C ILE A 464 15.59 -11.70 5.25
N GLN A 465 15.87 -11.01 4.14
CA GLN A 465 17.02 -10.10 4.05
C GLN A 465 16.86 -8.92 5.01
N TRP A 466 15.71 -8.24 4.99
CA TRP A 466 15.54 -7.07 5.83
C TRP A 466 15.30 -7.42 7.30
N ASN A 467 14.67 -8.56 7.63
CA ASN A 467 14.57 -8.99 9.03
C ASN A 467 15.92 -9.38 9.64
N ALA A 468 16.80 -10.05 8.88
CA ALA A 468 18.15 -10.35 9.36
C ALA A 468 18.93 -9.08 9.73
N LEU A 469 18.75 -8.00 8.95
CA LEU A 469 19.30 -6.70 9.29
C LEU A 469 18.59 -6.07 10.49
N SER A 470 17.25 -6.06 10.47
CA SER A 470 16.41 -5.47 11.52
C SER A 470 16.79 -5.99 12.90
N ARG A 471 16.92 -7.32 13.05
CA ARG A 471 17.34 -7.93 14.30
C ARG A 471 18.75 -7.57 14.72
N SER A 472 19.66 -7.43 13.76
CA SER A 472 21.05 -7.03 14.04
C SER A 472 21.15 -5.61 14.58
N LEU A 473 20.19 -4.74 14.24
CA LEU A 473 20.16 -3.36 14.71
C LEU A 473 19.23 -3.14 15.92
N GLN A 474 18.15 -3.90 16.05
CA GLN A 474 17.14 -3.73 17.09
C GLN A 474 17.71 -3.78 18.51
N SER A 475 18.69 -4.65 18.77
CA SER A 475 19.31 -4.77 20.10
C SER A 475 20.26 -3.61 20.43
N LEU A 476 20.60 -2.77 19.46
CA LEU A 476 21.59 -1.72 19.62
C LEU A 476 20.94 -0.46 20.18
N GLN A 477 21.49 0.04 21.29
CA GLN A 477 20.99 1.23 21.99
C GLN A 477 21.69 2.53 21.54
N ASN A 478 22.52 2.47 20.49
CA ASN A 478 23.38 3.58 20.09
C ASN A 478 23.54 3.65 18.56
N THR A 479 23.19 4.81 17.99
CA THR A 479 23.30 5.13 16.56
C THR A 479 24.70 4.87 16.01
N ARG A 480 25.76 5.24 16.73
CA ARG A 480 27.14 5.01 16.29
C ARG A 480 27.47 3.52 16.18
N VAL A 481 27.01 2.72 17.15
CA VAL A 481 27.21 1.26 17.13
C VAL A 481 26.42 0.64 15.97
N ALA A 482 25.21 1.14 15.69
CA ALA A 482 24.42 0.71 14.54
C ALA A 482 25.12 1.02 13.20
N MET A 483 25.67 2.24 13.03
CA MET A 483 26.47 2.61 11.85
C MET A 483 27.68 1.68 11.67
N THR A 484 28.48 1.48 12.73
CA THR A 484 29.63 0.55 12.68
C THR A 484 29.21 -0.89 12.38
N THR A 485 28.04 -1.33 12.86
CA THR A 485 27.51 -2.68 12.56
C THR A 485 27.17 -2.82 11.08
N LEU A 486 26.60 -1.78 10.45
CA LEU A 486 26.31 -1.74 9.02
C LEU A 486 27.59 -1.74 8.18
N GLU A 487 28.59 -0.94 8.55
CA GLU A 487 29.91 -0.94 7.90
C GLU A 487 30.57 -2.32 7.96
N GLN A 488 30.54 -2.98 9.12
CA GLN A 488 31.06 -4.33 9.29
C GLN A 488 30.30 -5.37 8.47
N ALA A 489 28.98 -5.21 8.33
CA ALA A 489 28.15 -6.08 7.51
C ALA A 489 28.51 -5.96 6.02
N VAL A 490 28.68 -4.73 5.51
CA VAL A 490 29.17 -4.48 4.14
C VAL A 490 30.52 -5.15 3.93
N LYS A 491 31.48 -4.93 4.85
CA LYS A 491 32.81 -5.53 4.76
C LYS A 491 32.73 -7.05 4.65
N ALA A 492 31.98 -7.69 5.54
CA ALA A 492 31.83 -9.14 5.56
C ALA A 492 31.22 -9.68 4.25
N ASP A 493 30.26 -8.97 3.68
CA ASP A 493 29.62 -9.35 2.42
C ASP A 493 30.53 -9.11 1.20
N LEU A 494 31.34 -8.05 1.17
CA LEU A 494 32.37 -7.82 0.15
C LEU A 494 33.46 -8.91 0.17
N GLU A 495 33.78 -9.46 1.34
CA GLU A 495 34.74 -10.55 1.53
C GLU A 495 34.12 -11.96 1.33
N SER A 496 32.80 -12.03 1.15
CA SER A 496 32.03 -13.29 1.14
C SER A 496 32.30 -14.17 -0.09
N ALA A 497 31.88 -15.44 0.01
CA ALA A 497 31.86 -16.35 -1.13
C ALA A 497 30.89 -15.89 -2.24
N VAL A 498 29.79 -15.21 -1.88
CA VAL A 498 28.81 -14.67 -2.84
C VAL A 498 29.45 -13.61 -3.72
N MET A 499 30.27 -12.72 -3.17
CA MET A 499 30.95 -11.69 -3.94
C MET A 499 31.89 -12.26 -5.02
N LYS A 500 32.41 -13.49 -4.83
CA LYS A 500 33.26 -14.18 -5.81
C LYS A 500 32.49 -14.73 -7.02
N LEU A 501 31.16 -14.71 -6.98
CA LEU A 501 30.31 -15.05 -8.13
C LEU A 501 30.16 -13.87 -9.10
N ASP A 502 30.74 -12.71 -8.81
CA ASP A 502 30.74 -11.52 -9.67
C ASP A 502 31.16 -11.80 -11.11
N VAL A 503 32.12 -12.71 -11.29
CA VAL A 503 32.59 -13.14 -12.61
C VAL A 503 31.58 -13.96 -13.42
N TYR A 504 30.52 -14.47 -12.77
CA TYR A 504 29.46 -15.25 -13.38
C TYR A 504 28.18 -14.44 -13.59
N LEU A 505 28.13 -13.17 -13.21
CA LEU A 505 26.96 -12.34 -13.53
C LEU A 505 26.68 -12.37 -15.06
N PRO A 506 25.41 -12.36 -15.48
CA PRO A 506 25.06 -12.25 -16.88
C PRO A 506 25.74 -11.02 -17.52
N LEU A 507 26.24 -11.17 -18.75
CA LEU A 507 27.04 -10.13 -19.40
C LEU A 507 26.30 -8.79 -19.51
N ASP A 508 24.99 -8.82 -19.77
CA ASP A 508 24.21 -7.59 -19.92
C ASP A 508 24.05 -6.85 -18.58
N GLN A 509 24.08 -7.56 -17.46
CA GLN A 509 24.12 -6.94 -16.12
C GLN A 509 25.51 -6.37 -15.81
N LEU A 510 26.58 -7.08 -16.19
CA LEU A 510 27.96 -6.60 -16.05
C LEU A 510 28.22 -5.34 -16.86
N GLU A 511 27.81 -5.33 -18.13
CA GLU A 511 27.94 -4.17 -19.02
C GLU A 511 26.98 -3.04 -18.66
N GLY A 512 25.80 -3.38 -18.12
CA GLY A 512 24.89 -2.42 -17.51
C GLY A 512 25.42 -1.77 -16.23
N GLY A 513 26.60 -2.17 -15.74
CA GLY A 513 27.30 -1.50 -14.65
C GLY A 513 26.91 -1.99 -13.25
N GLN A 514 26.28 -3.17 -13.10
CA GLN A 514 25.86 -3.69 -11.80
C GLN A 514 26.96 -3.68 -10.74
N LEU A 515 28.19 -4.06 -11.10
CA LEU A 515 29.32 -4.06 -10.16
C LEU A 515 29.69 -2.65 -9.71
N GLY A 516 29.63 -1.65 -10.61
CA GLY A 516 29.83 -0.25 -10.24
C GLY A 516 28.81 0.18 -9.19
N LEU A 517 27.52 0.01 -9.50
CA LEU A 517 26.42 0.33 -8.58
C LEU A 517 26.54 -0.41 -7.23
N LEU A 518 26.97 -1.68 -7.25
CA LEU A 518 27.19 -2.46 -6.02
C LEU A 518 28.24 -1.77 -5.13
N PHE A 519 29.37 -1.36 -5.70
CA PHE A 519 30.43 -0.69 -4.95
C PHE A 519 30.04 0.73 -4.51
N GLU A 520 29.28 1.46 -5.34
CA GLU A 520 28.68 2.75 -4.95
C GLU A 520 27.80 2.60 -3.71
N GLN A 521 26.93 1.58 -3.68
CA GLN A 521 26.05 1.36 -2.54
C GLN A 521 26.82 0.89 -1.31
N ALA A 522 27.90 0.11 -1.47
CA ALA A 522 28.79 -0.24 -0.36
C ALA A 522 29.48 1.01 0.24
N GLN A 523 29.93 1.94 -0.59
CA GLN A 523 30.49 3.22 -0.18
C GLN A 523 29.42 4.10 0.51
N ALA A 524 28.21 4.16 -0.06
CA ALA A 524 27.10 4.94 0.48
C ALA A 524 26.67 4.49 1.89
N VAL A 525 26.88 3.22 2.27
CA VAL A 525 26.67 2.78 3.67
C VAL A 525 27.60 3.50 4.64
N VAL A 526 28.85 3.70 4.24
CA VAL A 526 29.89 4.32 5.08
C VAL A 526 29.69 5.83 5.15
N ASP A 527 29.31 6.44 4.03
CA ASP A 527 29.14 7.90 3.93
C ASP A 527 27.77 8.38 4.43
N ALA A 528 26.84 7.46 4.73
CA ALA A 528 25.49 7.80 5.11
C ALA A 528 25.45 8.65 6.40
N PRO A 529 24.68 9.75 6.41
CA PRO A 529 24.55 10.63 7.58
C PRO A 529 23.66 10.06 8.68
N SER A 530 22.90 8.98 8.40
CA SER A 530 21.97 8.38 9.33
C SER A 530 21.90 6.85 9.19
N VAL A 531 21.47 6.17 10.27
CA VAL A 531 21.29 4.70 10.25
C VAL A 531 20.24 4.27 9.24
N GLY A 532 19.19 5.07 9.02
CA GLY A 532 18.16 4.78 8.02
C GLY A 532 18.72 4.81 6.60
N GLU A 533 19.53 5.82 6.27
CA GLU A 533 20.20 5.92 4.97
C GLU A 533 21.25 4.81 4.78
N ALA A 534 22.05 4.54 5.83
CA ALA A 534 23.03 3.46 5.81
C ALA A 534 22.37 2.09 5.62
N ALA A 535 21.25 1.84 6.31
CA ALA A 535 20.48 0.60 6.15
C ALA A 535 19.82 0.50 4.77
N THR A 536 19.33 1.61 4.22
CA THR A 536 18.79 1.69 2.85
C THR A 536 19.87 1.35 1.81
N ALA A 537 21.06 1.95 1.94
CA ALA A 537 22.21 1.66 1.10
C ALA A 537 22.65 0.19 1.25
N TYR A 538 22.72 -0.35 2.47
CA TYR A 538 23.15 -1.73 2.72
C TYR A 538 22.20 -2.74 2.09
N LEU A 539 20.90 -2.54 2.24
CA LEU A 539 19.89 -3.40 1.64
C LEU A 539 19.85 -3.29 0.10
N THR A 540 20.18 -2.12 -0.45
CA THR A 540 20.36 -1.94 -1.91
C THR A 540 21.62 -2.65 -2.41
N PHE A 541 22.74 -2.49 -1.70
CA PHE A 541 23.98 -3.24 -1.92
C PHE A 541 23.74 -4.76 -1.91
N ARG A 542 23.00 -5.26 -0.92
CA ARG A 542 22.58 -6.66 -0.80
C ARG A 542 21.78 -7.17 -2.01
N ASN A 543 20.92 -6.32 -2.57
CA ASN A 543 20.15 -6.64 -3.77
C ASN A 543 20.99 -6.71 -5.05
N LEU A 544 22.10 -5.96 -5.07
CA LEU A 544 23.04 -5.92 -6.18
C LEU A 544 24.09 -7.04 -6.09
N LEU A 545 24.24 -7.73 -4.94
CA LEU A 545 25.15 -8.86 -4.81
C LEU A 545 24.91 -9.91 -5.90
N PRO A 546 25.96 -10.59 -6.39
CA PRO A 546 25.83 -11.57 -7.45
C PRO A 546 24.72 -12.59 -7.19
N PHE A 547 23.77 -12.68 -8.13
CA PHE A 547 22.60 -13.55 -8.07
C PHE A 547 21.75 -13.36 -6.80
N ALA A 548 21.69 -12.16 -6.22
CA ALA A 548 20.68 -11.84 -5.22
C ALA A 548 19.30 -11.65 -5.85
N THR A 549 19.29 -11.08 -7.05
CA THR A 549 18.12 -10.89 -7.90
C THR A 549 18.47 -11.32 -9.31
N VAL A 550 17.63 -12.14 -9.91
CA VAL A 550 17.76 -12.68 -11.27
C VAL A 550 16.55 -12.31 -12.11
N ASP A 551 16.63 -12.32 -13.44
CA ASP A 551 15.46 -12.00 -14.27
C ASP A 551 14.53 -13.21 -14.43
N GLU A 552 15.11 -14.40 -14.32
CA GLU A 552 14.44 -15.68 -14.45
C GLU A 552 13.67 -16.03 -13.18
N GLY A 553 12.42 -16.47 -13.31
CA GLY A 553 11.63 -16.98 -12.19
C GLY A 553 10.31 -16.26 -11.97
N ASP A 554 9.67 -16.54 -10.84
CA ASP A 554 8.41 -15.91 -10.46
C ASP A 554 8.68 -14.56 -9.78
N ARG A 555 8.08 -13.51 -10.35
CA ARG A 555 8.19 -12.13 -9.85
C ARG A 555 7.20 -11.83 -8.72
N GLY A 556 6.32 -12.77 -8.37
CA GLY A 556 5.33 -12.66 -7.28
C GLY A 556 5.91 -12.70 -5.86
N GLY A 557 7.20 -13.01 -5.72
CA GLY A 557 7.88 -13.16 -4.43
C GLY A 557 7.72 -14.58 -3.89
N HIS A 558 8.85 -15.29 -3.72
CA HIS A 558 8.85 -16.66 -3.22
C HIS A 558 8.87 -16.67 -1.69
N GLY A 559 7.81 -17.19 -1.06
CA GLY A 559 7.73 -17.35 0.39
C GLY A 559 7.96 -16.07 1.19
N GLU A 560 7.39 -14.94 0.76
CA GLU A 560 7.51 -13.63 1.44
C GLU A 560 6.75 -13.57 2.79
N SER A 561 7.10 -14.46 3.72
CA SER A 561 6.59 -14.51 5.09
C SER A 561 7.68 -14.95 6.08
N MET A 562 7.68 -14.36 7.28
CA MET A 562 8.48 -14.84 8.41
C MET A 562 7.99 -16.17 8.99
N THR A 563 6.85 -16.69 8.53
CA THR A 563 6.35 -18.02 8.91
C THR A 563 6.68 -19.09 7.88
N ALA A 564 7.24 -18.71 6.73
CA ALA A 564 7.60 -19.64 5.68
C ALA A 564 8.87 -20.44 6.06
N GLY A 565 8.97 -21.68 5.59
CA GLY A 565 10.13 -22.52 5.86
C GLY A 565 11.41 -22.01 5.20
N LEU A 566 12.54 -22.55 5.64
CA LEU A 566 13.87 -22.26 5.07
C LEU A 566 13.87 -22.41 3.54
N TRP A 567 13.26 -23.48 3.02
CA TRP A 567 13.28 -23.76 1.59
C TRP A 567 12.17 -23.04 0.82
N ASP A 568 11.08 -22.66 1.49
CA ASP A 568 10.01 -21.87 0.88
C ASP A 568 10.45 -20.42 0.61
N THR A 569 11.47 -19.94 1.32
CA THR A 569 12.03 -18.59 1.20
C THR A 569 13.23 -18.52 0.25
N PHE A 570 13.56 -19.62 -0.45
CA PHE A 570 14.71 -19.71 -1.37
C PHE A 570 14.26 -20.16 -2.76
N ASP A 571 14.33 -19.28 -3.76
CA ASP A 571 13.98 -19.65 -5.14
C ASP A 571 15.15 -20.36 -5.84
N ARG A 572 15.35 -21.61 -5.45
CA ARG A 572 16.36 -22.50 -6.04
C ARG A 572 16.15 -22.71 -7.53
N LYS A 573 14.89 -22.68 -8.00
CA LYS A 573 14.54 -22.95 -9.40
C LYS A 573 14.95 -21.78 -10.29
N ALA A 574 14.57 -20.55 -9.92
CA ALA A 574 15.02 -19.33 -10.60
C ALA A 574 16.53 -19.29 -10.72
N LEU A 575 17.23 -19.57 -9.61
CA LEU A 575 18.68 -19.54 -9.57
C LEU A 575 19.34 -20.63 -10.43
N MET A 576 18.77 -21.83 -10.50
CA MET A 576 19.24 -22.87 -11.42
C MET A 576 19.11 -22.43 -12.88
N VAL A 577 17.97 -21.87 -13.27
CA VAL A 577 17.75 -21.41 -14.65
C VAL A 577 18.72 -20.29 -15.02
N ALA A 578 18.90 -19.30 -14.14
CA ALA A 578 19.89 -18.24 -14.32
C ALA A 578 21.31 -18.79 -14.46
N GLY A 579 21.67 -19.76 -13.61
CA GLY A 579 22.97 -20.43 -13.66
C GLY A 579 23.20 -21.21 -14.95
N ASP A 580 22.18 -21.90 -15.47
CA ASP A 580 22.23 -22.65 -16.72
C ASP A 580 22.36 -21.72 -17.94
N LEU A 581 21.67 -20.57 -17.93
CA LEU A 581 21.81 -19.55 -18.98
C LEU A 581 23.21 -18.95 -19.02
N VAL A 582 23.78 -18.64 -17.85
CA VAL A 582 25.19 -18.20 -17.75
C VAL A 582 26.12 -19.31 -18.23
N ALA A 583 25.90 -20.57 -17.82
CA ALA A 583 26.69 -21.70 -18.30
C ALA A 583 26.63 -21.83 -19.84
N ALA A 584 25.45 -21.67 -20.43
CA ALA A 584 25.23 -21.70 -21.87
C ALA A 584 25.90 -20.52 -22.59
N SER A 585 25.97 -19.34 -21.97
CA SER A 585 26.63 -18.15 -22.51
C SER A 585 28.14 -18.33 -22.69
N PHE A 586 28.73 -19.31 -22.00
CA PHE A 586 30.10 -19.73 -22.22
C PHE A 586 30.30 -20.61 -23.45
N SER A 587 29.28 -20.86 -24.28
CA SER A 587 29.43 -21.63 -25.54
C SER A 587 30.22 -20.84 -26.60
N PRO A 588 30.85 -21.51 -27.58
CA PRO A 588 31.63 -20.84 -28.63
C PRO A 588 30.81 -19.79 -29.42
N PRO A 589 31.43 -18.66 -29.85
CA PRO A 589 32.86 -18.34 -29.76
C PRO A 589 33.27 -17.64 -28.45
N HIS A 590 34.08 -18.33 -27.63
CA HIS A 590 34.54 -17.87 -26.31
C HIS A 590 35.35 -16.57 -26.31
N ALA A 591 35.95 -16.21 -27.45
CA ALA A 591 36.78 -15.02 -27.61
C ALA A 591 36.01 -13.74 -27.32
N THR A 592 34.74 -13.66 -27.73
CA THR A 592 33.88 -12.50 -27.53
C THR A 592 33.54 -12.32 -26.05
N TYR A 593 33.16 -13.41 -25.36
CA TYR A 593 32.86 -13.38 -23.93
C TYR A 593 34.07 -12.93 -23.11
N GLY A 594 35.23 -13.55 -23.36
CA GLY A 594 36.46 -13.22 -22.63
C GLY A 594 36.95 -11.79 -22.89
N LYS A 595 36.61 -11.19 -24.03
CA LYS A 595 36.84 -9.76 -24.30
C LYS A 595 35.91 -8.89 -23.47
N ARG A 596 34.59 -9.14 -23.51
CA ARG A 596 33.58 -8.38 -22.74
C ARG A 596 33.90 -8.33 -21.24
N LEU A 597 34.31 -9.46 -20.64
CA LEU A 597 34.79 -9.48 -19.24
C LEU A 597 36.00 -8.58 -18.99
N SER A 598 36.94 -8.52 -19.94
CA SER A 598 38.14 -7.68 -19.83
C SER A 598 37.80 -6.19 -19.99
N ASP A 599 36.80 -5.88 -20.81
CA ASP A 599 36.31 -4.52 -21.03
C ASP A 599 35.62 -4.01 -19.76
N VAL A 600 34.73 -4.80 -19.14
CA VAL A 600 34.12 -4.48 -17.83
C VAL A 600 35.17 -4.25 -16.74
N ALA A 601 36.17 -5.12 -16.66
CA ALA A 601 37.28 -4.95 -15.71
C ALA A 601 38.08 -3.67 -15.96
N SER A 602 38.16 -3.21 -17.20
CA SER A 602 38.83 -1.96 -17.57
C SER A 602 37.99 -0.74 -17.21
N THR A 603 36.66 -0.82 -17.32
CA THR A 603 35.74 0.21 -16.81
C THR A 603 35.89 0.40 -15.30
N LEU A 604 35.90 -0.70 -14.54
CA LEU A 604 36.11 -0.64 -13.09
C LEU A 604 37.51 -0.11 -12.72
N ASP A 605 38.56 -0.53 -13.44
CA ASP A 605 39.94 -0.04 -13.23
C ASP A 605 40.08 1.44 -13.58
N LYS A 606 39.33 1.93 -14.56
CA LYS A 606 39.26 3.36 -14.88
C LYS A 606 38.59 4.13 -13.75
N ALA A 607 37.42 3.67 -13.28
CA ALA A 607 36.73 4.29 -12.15
C ALA A 607 37.64 4.35 -10.91
N LEU A 608 38.39 3.29 -10.62
CA LEU A 608 39.33 3.26 -9.49
C LEU A 608 40.46 4.31 -9.56
N LYS A 609 40.84 4.74 -10.76
CA LYS A 609 41.96 5.65 -11.02
C LYS A 609 41.52 7.09 -11.27
N ASP A 610 40.23 7.30 -11.46
CA ASP A 610 39.68 8.60 -11.77
C ASP A 610 39.65 9.45 -10.48
N GLU A 611 40.57 10.41 -10.36
CA GLU A 611 40.64 11.30 -9.20
C GLU A 611 39.39 12.17 -9.05
N GLU A 612 38.60 12.35 -10.11
CA GLU A 612 37.30 13.03 -10.08
C GLU A 612 36.14 12.09 -9.69
N SER A 613 36.36 10.78 -9.60
CA SER A 613 35.33 9.85 -9.15
C SER A 613 35.23 9.87 -7.62
N GLU A 614 34.20 10.53 -7.10
CA GLU A 614 34.01 10.75 -5.66
C GLU A 614 33.71 9.46 -4.85
N TRP A 615 33.56 8.28 -5.48
CA TRP A 615 32.87 7.13 -4.86
C TRP A 615 33.70 5.87 -4.52
N ILE A 616 35.03 5.97 -4.37
CA ILE A 616 35.86 4.87 -3.79
C ILE A 616 36.92 5.41 -2.84
N THR A 617 36.49 6.09 -1.76
CA THR A 617 37.40 6.65 -0.75
C THR A 617 37.75 5.66 0.35
N VAL A 618 36.90 4.64 0.57
CA VAL A 618 37.06 3.69 1.67
C VAL A 618 37.89 2.48 1.22
N ALA A 619 38.94 2.17 1.99
CA ALA A 619 39.91 1.12 1.66
C ALA A 619 39.26 -0.25 1.38
N MET A 620 38.26 -0.68 2.17
CA MET A 620 37.61 -1.98 1.97
C MET A 620 36.85 -2.08 0.63
N VAL A 621 36.25 -0.98 0.16
CA VAL A 621 35.56 -0.94 -1.13
C VAL A 621 36.60 -1.01 -2.26
N ARG A 622 37.68 -0.22 -2.15
CA ARG A 622 38.80 -0.22 -3.10
C ARG A 622 39.44 -1.61 -3.25
N ASP A 623 39.64 -2.31 -2.15
CA ASP A 623 40.22 -3.65 -2.13
C ASP A 623 39.27 -4.66 -2.81
N ALA A 624 37.96 -4.55 -2.57
CA ALA A 624 36.95 -5.39 -3.20
C ALA A 624 36.85 -5.15 -4.72
N VAL A 625 36.90 -3.88 -5.17
CA VAL A 625 36.94 -3.50 -6.59
C VAL A 625 38.19 -4.10 -7.26
N THR A 626 39.35 -3.94 -6.63
CA THR A 626 40.62 -4.50 -7.12
C THR A 626 40.56 -6.03 -7.25
N ALA A 627 39.99 -6.70 -6.26
CA ALA A 627 39.80 -8.14 -6.28
C ALA A 627 38.85 -8.58 -7.41
N SER A 628 37.75 -7.84 -7.65
CA SER A 628 36.80 -8.10 -8.73
C SER A 628 37.45 -7.94 -10.11
N ILE A 629 38.18 -6.85 -10.34
CA ILE A 629 38.97 -6.61 -11.57
C ILE A 629 39.91 -7.79 -11.84
N ALA A 630 40.64 -8.25 -10.81
CA ALA A 630 41.56 -9.37 -10.94
C ALA A 630 40.85 -10.67 -11.31
N ARG A 631 39.68 -10.97 -10.70
CA ARG A 631 38.88 -12.16 -11.01
C ARG A 631 38.32 -12.10 -12.44
N LEU A 632 37.75 -10.97 -12.87
CA LEU A 632 37.21 -10.77 -14.22
C LEU A 632 38.28 -10.95 -15.29
N ARG A 633 39.45 -10.31 -15.13
CA ARG A 633 40.59 -10.48 -16.05
C ARG A 633 41.09 -11.94 -16.09
N ARG A 634 41.12 -12.62 -14.95
CA ARG A 634 41.52 -14.04 -14.88
C ARG A 634 40.52 -14.94 -15.61
N LEU A 635 39.22 -14.77 -15.38
CA LEU A 635 38.20 -15.57 -16.07
C LEU A 635 38.20 -15.26 -17.57
N GLY A 636 38.29 -13.98 -17.96
CA GLY A 636 38.34 -13.56 -19.36
C GLY A 636 39.50 -14.17 -20.14
N ARG A 637 40.67 -14.39 -19.51
CA ARG A 637 41.78 -15.14 -20.10
C ARG A 637 41.53 -16.65 -20.16
N THR A 638 40.92 -17.20 -19.12
CA THR A 638 40.71 -18.65 -18.99
C THR A 638 39.65 -19.15 -19.96
N VAL A 639 38.53 -18.42 -20.09
CA VAL A 639 37.39 -18.81 -20.92
C VAL A 639 37.75 -18.90 -22.40
N ARG A 640 38.73 -18.10 -22.86
CA ARG A 640 39.28 -18.18 -24.23
C ARG A 640 39.91 -19.53 -24.55
N ARG A 641 40.34 -20.27 -23.53
CA ARG A 641 41.01 -21.57 -23.66
C ARG A 641 40.08 -22.72 -23.27
N THR A 642 39.35 -22.56 -22.17
CA THR A 642 38.52 -23.62 -21.60
C THR A 642 37.34 -22.98 -20.87
N PRO A 643 36.09 -23.34 -21.20
CA PRO A 643 34.93 -22.84 -20.48
C PRO A 643 34.93 -23.34 -19.03
N PRO A 644 34.44 -22.54 -18.07
CA PRO A 644 34.28 -22.97 -16.69
C PRO A 644 33.26 -24.13 -16.60
N VAL A 645 33.57 -25.11 -15.76
CA VAL A 645 32.67 -26.23 -15.46
C VAL A 645 31.88 -25.96 -14.18
N ASN A 646 30.72 -26.60 -14.02
CA ASN A 646 29.88 -26.55 -12.81
C ASN A 646 29.42 -25.14 -12.40
N VAL A 647 29.25 -24.23 -13.37
CA VAL A 647 28.85 -22.83 -13.11
C VAL A 647 27.52 -22.76 -12.35
N ALA A 648 26.47 -23.38 -12.87
CA ALA A 648 25.15 -23.40 -12.23
C ALA A 648 25.20 -23.97 -10.81
N THR A 649 25.86 -25.13 -10.62
CA THR A 649 26.04 -25.74 -9.30
C THR A 649 26.76 -24.82 -8.32
N THR A 650 27.83 -24.16 -8.76
CA THR A 650 28.61 -23.23 -7.92
C THR A 650 27.78 -22.03 -7.48
N ILE A 651 26.99 -21.46 -8.38
CA ILE A 651 26.09 -20.34 -8.10
C ILE A 651 25.04 -20.77 -7.06
N VAL A 652 24.35 -21.88 -7.32
CA VAL A 652 23.27 -22.38 -6.45
C VAL A 652 23.79 -22.70 -5.06
N SER A 653 24.86 -23.50 -4.94
CA SER A 653 25.37 -23.90 -3.62
C SER A 653 25.87 -22.71 -2.79
N THR A 654 26.47 -21.71 -3.46
CA THR A 654 27.01 -20.52 -2.78
C THR A 654 25.88 -19.63 -2.25
N ARG A 655 24.83 -19.40 -3.05
CA ARG A 655 23.65 -18.63 -2.62
C ARG A 655 22.80 -19.38 -1.61
N GLU A 656 22.73 -20.70 -1.70
CA GLU A 656 22.04 -21.56 -0.74
C GLU A 656 22.67 -21.46 0.66
N ALA A 657 24.01 -21.54 0.75
CA ALA A 657 24.72 -21.35 2.01
C ALA A 657 24.49 -19.95 2.60
N GLU A 658 24.48 -18.91 1.75
CA GLU A 658 24.18 -17.56 2.17
C GLU A 658 22.73 -17.40 2.66
N HIS A 659 21.78 -18.01 1.95
CA HIS A 659 20.38 -18.01 2.33
C HIS A 659 20.19 -18.62 3.73
N GLN A 660 20.81 -19.77 3.99
CA GLN A 660 20.77 -20.42 5.32
C GLN A 660 21.31 -19.51 6.43
N ARG A 661 22.40 -18.78 6.16
CA ARG A 661 22.98 -17.80 7.10
C ARG A 661 21.97 -16.69 7.42
N LEU A 662 21.36 -16.11 6.40
CA LEU A 662 20.38 -15.02 6.57
C LEU A 662 19.09 -15.50 7.23
N PHE A 663 18.58 -16.67 6.84
CA PHE A 663 17.39 -17.27 7.43
C PHE A 663 17.58 -17.50 8.93
N THR A 664 18.72 -18.06 9.33
CA THR A 664 19.08 -18.26 10.74
C THR A 664 19.06 -16.93 11.50
N ARG A 665 19.69 -15.90 10.93
CA ARG A 665 19.76 -14.56 11.54
C ARG A 665 18.40 -13.85 11.61
N ALA A 666 17.53 -14.08 10.64
CA ALA A 666 16.18 -13.50 10.62
C ALA A 666 15.24 -14.14 11.66
N HIS A 667 15.57 -15.33 12.17
CA HIS A 667 14.76 -16.08 13.12
C HIS A 667 15.36 -16.17 14.54
N SER A 668 16.66 -15.95 14.70
CA SER A 668 17.34 -15.79 16.00
C SER A 668 16.91 -14.51 16.68
#